data_AF-A0A9X0AZ09-F1
#
_entry.id   AF-A0A9X0AZ09-F1
#
_cell.length_a   1.000
_cell.length_b   1.000
_cell.length_c   1.000
_cell.angle_alpha   90.00
_cell.angle_beta   90.00
_cell.angle_gamma   90.00
#
_symmetry.space_group_name_H-M   'P 1'
#
loop_
_entity.id
_entity.type
_entity.pdbx_description
1 polymer ?
#
loop_
_entity_poly.entity_id
_entity_poly.type
_entity_poly.pdbx_seq_one_letter_code
_entity_poly.pdbx_strand_id
1 'polypeptide(L)'
;MTITNIDDDAADSDSHFDKREVEEKQKRIYFKRGDTTTKTVIGIFDERQHQTEEFEFEERQGRSRNRVRTRVVEVLGESVEGVLRGGDLDFEGYFESKADMALWSGQPAIKGSTEQMRMALLTFSLVGLQFTWGIEMTYCTPYLLSLGLTKSKTSLVWIAGPLSGLIMAPLVGAMADRSRSKWGRRRPYMVGASILVALCLLVLGWTKEIVSHFVEEGDFNKSCTVLLAVLAIYAVDFAINAVQWSCRSLIVDTLPIQKQQAGSSWASRMAALGHLVGYAIGTVDLVAWFGPSMGDTQFKKLILIAAFALIFCVGVTSWAVTERVLISSKDSDSQSGILKIARQIYRTTMSVPPKIQAILWCQFWSWIGWFPFLFYGTTFVGETYFRYDAPHEIKESKDALGDIGRIGSMSLVVFSFVSSFGSFLLPLLIKSPDEDNFTQRPPASIARFVQAYNKHKPDLLGAWFVGHLMFSSAMFLAPFASSFRFATSLIAFCGLPWSVASWAPYAFLGVEVNKMSGLPSYSRLSTTDRDIELESPTSPPSPSLLRLEHGPSGEKEDVASTGELSGIYFGILNIYTTIPQFIGTFISMIVFSILEPGKSPELAQNAKEGEHHGTEGPNAISVCLFIGAISTIGAAYATKKLRDLQ
;
A
#
# COMPACT_ATOMS: atom_id res chain seq x y z
N MET A 1 -23.89 36.47 -67.41
CA MET A 1 -23.17 35.32 -66.84
C MET A 1 -24.15 34.68 -65.85
N THR A 2 -25.07 33.76 -66.23
CA THR A 2 -25.03 32.66 -67.23
C THR A 2 -24.22 31.47 -66.65
N ILE A 3 -24.70 30.23 -66.49
CA ILE A 3 -25.98 29.48 -66.75
C ILE A 3 -25.96 28.25 -65.78
N THR A 4 -27.01 27.59 -65.25
CA THR A 4 -28.46 27.79 -64.93
C THR A 4 -28.85 26.78 -63.83
N ASN A 5 -30.08 26.82 -63.29
CA ASN A 5 -30.73 25.66 -62.68
C ASN A 5 -30.90 24.49 -63.68
N ILE A 6 -31.14 23.28 -63.14
CA ILE A 6 -32.18 22.36 -63.62
C ILE A 6 -32.91 21.81 -62.38
N ASP A 7 -34.23 21.78 -62.42
CA ASP A 7 -35.14 21.15 -61.45
C ASP A 7 -35.89 20.00 -62.14
N ASP A 8 -36.65 19.23 -61.34
CA ASP A 8 -37.77 18.33 -61.72
C ASP A 8 -37.53 16.93 -62.36
N ASP A 9 -38.60 16.13 -62.20
CA ASP A 9 -38.93 14.76 -62.67
C ASP A 9 -38.26 13.54 -62.00
N ALA A 10 -39.01 12.47 -61.61
CA ALA A 10 -40.46 12.30 -61.41
C ALA A 10 -40.78 11.00 -60.60
N ALA A 11 -42.04 10.88 -60.15
CA ALA A 11 -42.80 9.64 -59.89
C ALA A 11 -42.28 8.58 -58.89
N ASP A 12 -42.73 8.68 -57.64
CA ASP A 12 -43.73 7.78 -57.04
C ASP A 12 -43.67 6.25 -57.33
N SER A 13 -43.46 5.43 -56.28
CA SER A 13 -44.22 4.18 -56.08
C SER A 13 -43.99 3.55 -54.69
N ASP A 14 -45.09 3.16 -54.04
CA ASP A 14 -45.11 2.27 -52.88
C ASP A 14 -44.59 0.86 -53.23
N SER A 15 -43.76 0.26 -52.36
CA SER A 15 -43.92 -1.17 -52.04
C SER A 15 -43.17 -1.63 -50.79
N HIS A 16 -43.97 -2.03 -49.81
CA HIS A 16 -43.77 -3.10 -48.82
C HIS A 16 -42.34 -3.62 -48.49
N PHE A 17 -42.04 -3.49 -47.20
CA PHE A 17 -41.14 -4.36 -46.44
C PHE A 17 -41.53 -5.85 -46.62
N ASP A 18 -40.59 -6.72 -47.02
CA ASP A 18 -40.60 -8.15 -46.69
C ASP A 18 -39.19 -8.62 -46.27
N LYS A 19 -39.14 -9.59 -45.36
CA LYS A 19 -37.92 -10.09 -44.71
C LYS A 19 -37.50 -11.43 -45.31
N ARG A 20 -36.81 -11.43 -46.45
CA ARG A 20 -36.29 -12.69 -47.01
C ARG A 20 -35.14 -12.59 -48.00
N GLU A 21 -33.94 -12.26 -47.52
CA GLU A 21 -32.70 -12.88 -48.04
C GLU A 21 -31.55 -12.76 -47.03
N VAL A 22 -31.08 -13.92 -46.54
CA VAL A 22 -29.82 -14.08 -45.80
C VAL A 22 -29.13 -15.27 -46.45
N GLU A 23 -28.12 -15.01 -47.27
CA GLU A 23 -27.26 -16.06 -47.85
C GLU A 23 -25.78 -15.74 -47.59
N GLU A 24 -24.99 -16.80 -47.41
CA GLU A 24 -23.66 -16.74 -46.82
C GLU A 24 -22.55 -16.54 -47.87
N LYS A 25 -21.54 -15.73 -47.53
CA LYS A 25 -20.30 -15.63 -48.31
C LYS A 25 -19.35 -16.78 -47.98
N GLN A 26 -19.48 -17.93 -48.66
CA GLN A 26 -18.49 -18.99 -48.55
C GLN A 26 -17.20 -18.61 -49.32
N LYS A 27 -16.10 -18.42 -48.59
CA LYS A 27 -14.72 -18.44 -49.12
C LYS A 27 -13.96 -19.59 -48.45
N ARG A 28 -13.16 -20.35 -49.21
CA ARG A 28 -12.32 -21.42 -48.64
C ARG A 28 -10.87 -20.97 -48.56
N ILE A 29 -10.30 -21.10 -47.37
CA ILE A 29 -8.85 -20.97 -47.12
C ILE A 29 -8.25 -22.37 -47.16
N TYR A 30 -7.13 -22.54 -47.86
CA TYR A 30 -6.36 -23.78 -47.82
C TYR A 30 -4.87 -23.52 -47.59
N PHE A 31 -4.22 -24.47 -46.92
CA PHE A 31 -2.79 -24.41 -46.60
C PHE A 31 -2.03 -25.40 -47.47
N LYS A 32 -1.11 -24.89 -48.30
CA LYS A 32 -0.31 -25.71 -49.21
C LYS A 32 1.14 -25.71 -48.73
N ARG A 33 1.58 -26.86 -48.24
CA ARG A 33 2.97 -27.08 -47.81
C ARG A 33 3.82 -27.42 -49.03
N GLY A 34 4.71 -26.51 -49.43
CA GLY A 34 5.66 -26.77 -50.52
C GLY A 34 6.71 -27.82 -50.14
N ASP A 35 7.30 -28.46 -51.15
CA ASP A 35 8.29 -29.55 -50.98
C ASP A 35 9.66 -29.10 -50.42
N THR A 36 9.83 -27.82 -50.07
CA THR A 36 11.03 -27.31 -49.38
C THR A 36 10.66 -26.61 -48.07
N THR A 37 11.43 -26.90 -47.02
CA THR A 37 11.06 -26.67 -45.61
C THR A 37 11.05 -25.23 -45.12
N THR A 38 11.16 -24.22 -46.00
CA THR A 38 11.37 -22.80 -45.67
C THR A 38 10.32 -21.85 -46.24
N LYS A 39 9.25 -22.37 -46.86
CA LYS A 39 8.15 -21.57 -47.41
C LYS A 39 6.79 -22.09 -46.95
N THR A 40 5.88 -21.16 -46.65
CA THR A 40 4.47 -21.45 -46.35
C THR A 40 3.60 -20.61 -47.27
N VAL A 41 2.66 -21.26 -47.97
CA VAL A 41 1.69 -20.58 -48.85
C VAL A 41 0.30 -20.69 -48.24
N ILE A 42 -0.39 -19.55 -48.15
CA ILE A 42 -1.80 -19.44 -47.76
C ILE A 42 -2.57 -19.07 -49.03
N GLY A 43 -3.48 -19.96 -49.45
CA GLY A 43 -4.35 -19.75 -50.60
C GLY A 43 -5.78 -19.40 -50.18
N ILE A 44 -6.35 -18.36 -50.77
CA ILE A 44 -7.77 -18.02 -50.67
C ILE A 44 -8.42 -18.32 -52.03
N PHE A 45 -9.40 -19.21 -52.04
CA PHE A 45 -10.16 -19.56 -53.24
C PHE A 45 -11.54 -18.89 -53.24
N ASP A 46 -11.85 -18.16 -54.31
CA ASP A 46 -13.17 -17.56 -54.52
C ASP A 46 -13.98 -18.41 -55.52
N GLU A 47 -14.94 -19.17 -54.99
CA GLU A 47 -15.74 -20.11 -55.78
C GLU A 47 -16.61 -19.42 -56.86
N ARG A 48 -16.90 -18.11 -56.74
CA ARG A 48 -17.69 -17.36 -57.75
C ARG A 48 -16.86 -16.82 -58.90
N GLN A 49 -15.56 -16.55 -58.70
CA GLN A 49 -14.69 -16.02 -59.77
C GLN A 49 -13.72 -17.06 -60.34
N HIS A 50 -13.59 -18.25 -59.72
CA HIS A 50 -12.56 -19.25 -60.05
C HIS A 50 -11.12 -18.68 -60.02
N GLN A 51 -10.91 -17.62 -59.23
CA GLN A 51 -9.61 -17.03 -58.99
C GLN A 51 -9.06 -17.48 -57.63
N THR A 52 -7.73 -17.50 -57.55
CA THR A 52 -6.97 -17.94 -56.38
C THR A 52 -5.94 -16.87 -56.06
N GLU A 53 -5.97 -16.33 -54.86
CA GLU A 53 -4.90 -15.46 -54.36
C GLU A 53 -4.01 -16.30 -53.42
N GLU A 54 -2.75 -16.51 -53.80
CA GLU A 54 -1.76 -17.23 -53.00
C GLU A 54 -0.72 -16.25 -52.43
N PHE A 55 -0.60 -16.22 -51.09
CA PHE A 55 0.38 -15.39 -50.38
C PHE A 55 1.52 -16.27 -49.86
N GLU A 56 2.74 -16.03 -50.34
CA GLU A 56 3.93 -16.81 -50.02
C GLU A 56 4.84 -16.10 -49.01
N PHE A 57 5.16 -16.79 -47.91
CA PHE A 57 6.05 -16.29 -46.86
C PHE A 57 7.35 -17.11 -46.79
N GLU A 58 8.50 -16.43 -46.89
CA GLU A 58 9.83 -17.04 -46.92
C GLU A 58 10.63 -16.80 -45.62
N GLU A 59 11.28 -17.85 -45.11
CA GLU A 59 11.96 -17.82 -43.81
C GLU A 59 13.44 -17.38 -43.87
N ARG A 60 13.76 -16.21 -43.30
CA ARG A 60 15.14 -15.86 -42.92
C ARG A 60 15.58 -16.65 -41.68
N GLN A 61 16.62 -17.48 -41.84
CA GLN A 61 17.06 -18.42 -40.81
C GLN A 61 17.65 -17.74 -39.56
N GLY A 62 17.14 -18.13 -38.39
CA GLY A 62 17.71 -17.87 -37.07
C GLY A 62 17.42 -19.04 -36.13
N ARG A 63 18.44 -19.60 -35.47
CA ARG A 63 18.34 -20.91 -34.80
C ARG A 63 17.42 -20.93 -33.57
N SER A 64 16.70 -22.05 -33.42
CA SER A 64 16.03 -22.54 -32.20
C SER A 64 14.76 -21.81 -31.74
N ARG A 65 13.61 -22.10 -32.38
CA ARG A 65 12.28 -21.69 -31.87
C ARG A 65 11.13 -22.71 -32.08
N ASN A 66 11.47 -23.96 -32.46
CA ASN A 66 10.52 -24.91 -33.05
C ASN A 66 9.41 -25.43 -32.12
N ARG A 67 9.57 -25.37 -30.79
CA ARG A 67 8.55 -25.88 -29.84
C ARG A 67 7.49 -24.85 -29.41
N VAL A 68 7.63 -23.59 -29.80
CA VAL A 68 6.68 -22.51 -29.49
C VAL A 68 5.75 -22.22 -30.67
N ARG A 69 6.26 -22.31 -31.91
CA ARG A 69 5.50 -21.93 -33.13
C ARG A 69 4.26 -22.80 -33.38
N THR A 70 4.27 -24.10 -33.09
CA THR A 70 3.11 -24.98 -33.37
C THR A 70 1.84 -24.49 -32.67
N ARG A 71 1.93 -24.15 -31.38
CA ARG A 71 0.81 -23.57 -30.61
C ARG A 71 0.35 -22.21 -31.11
N VAL A 72 1.23 -21.42 -31.73
CA VAL A 72 0.84 -20.14 -32.34
C VAL A 72 -0.04 -20.40 -33.57
N VAL A 73 0.24 -21.45 -34.35
CA VAL A 73 -0.59 -21.82 -35.52
C VAL A 73 -1.94 -22.40 -35.08
N GLU A 74 -1.97 -23.27 -34.05
CA GLU A 74 -3.22 -23.79 -33.48
C GLU A 74 -4.14 -22.66 -32.96
N VAL A 75 -3.60 -21.73 -32.15
CA VAL A 75 -4.36 -20.59 -31.59
C VAL A 75 -4.80 -19.58 -32.67
N LEU A 76 -4.06 -19.47 -33.78
CA LEU A 76 -4.50 -18.67 -34.93
C LEU A 76 -5.65 -19.35 -35.69
N GLY A 77 -5.66 -20.69 -35.81
CA GLY A 77 -6.74 -21.44 -36.46
C GLY A 77 -8.10 -21.19 -35.80
N GLU A 78 -8.21 -21.46 -34.50
CA GLU A 78 -9.46 -21.26 -33.74
C GLU A 78 -9.90 -19.78 -33.72
N SER A 79 -8.95 -18.83 -33.75
CA SER A 79 -9.27 -17.40 -33.77
C SER A 79 -9.88 -16.95 -35.11
N VAL A 80 -9.50 -17.56 -36.24
CA VAL A 80 -9.97 -17.13 -37.58
C VAL A 80 -11.40 -17.59 -37.84
N GLU A 81 -11.80 -18.80 -37.41
CA GLU A 81 -13.19 -19.27 -37.54
C GLU A 81 -14.20 -18.35 -36.81
N GLY A 82 -13.85 -17.88 -35.60
CA GLY A 82 -14.70 -16.95 -34.85
C GLY A 82 -14.80 -15.55 -35.49
N VAL A 83 -13.80 -15.15 -36.28
CA VAL A 83 -13.66 -13.80 -36.85
C VAL A 83 -14.35 -13.66 -38.21
N LEU A 84 -14.46 -14.73 -39.00
CA LEU A 84 -15.15 -14.74 -40.31
C LEU A 84 -16.67 -14.48 -40.25
N ARG A 85 -17.25 -14.33 -39.05
CA ARG A 85 -18.65 -13.91 -38.83
C ARG A 85 -18.84 -12.39 -38.71
N GLY A 86 -17.76 -11.61 -38.63
CA GLY A 86 -17.78 -10.14 -38.70
C GLY A 86 -17.36 -9.65 -40.09
N GLY A 87 -17.97 -8.56 -40.56
CA GLY A 87 -17.60 -7.94 -41.84
C GLY A 87 -16.26 -7.20 -41.79
N ASP A 88 -15.62 -7.11 -42.95
CA ASP A 88 -14.51 -6.22 -43.35
C ASP A 88 -13.44 -5.91 -42.28
N LEU A 89 -12.37 -6.71 -42.30
CA LEU A 89 -11.30 -6.70 -41.30
C LEU A 89 -10.07 -5.93 -41.76
N ASP A 90 -9.73 -4.86 -41.03
CA ASP A 90 -8.38 -4.31 -41.00
C ASP A 90 -7.43 -5.29 -40.28
N PHE A 91 -6.82 -6.16 -41.09
CA PHE A 91 -5.84 -7.14 -40.62
C PHE A 91 -4.57 -6.49 -40.05
N GLU A 92 -4.17 -5.32 -40.55
CA GLU A 92 -2.90 -4.69 -40.20
C GLU A 92 -3.00 -4.03 -38.82
N GLY A 93 -4.07 -3.29 -38.56
CA GLY A 93 -4.41 -2.78 -37.22
C GLY A 93 -4.65 -3.89 -36.18
N TYR A 94 -5.22 -5.03 -36.57
CA TYR A 94 -5.40 -6.17 -35.66
C TYR A 94 -4.07 -6.86 -35.30
N PHE A 95 -3.10 -6.91 -36.23
CA PHE A 95 -1.76 -7.41 -35.94
C PHE A 95 -0.91 -6.42 -35.12
N GLU A 96 -1.02 -5.10 -35.33
CA GLU A 96 -0.40 -4.11 -34.43
C GLU A 96 -0.95 -4.22 -32.99
N SER A 97 -2.28 -4.33 -32.85
CA SER A 97 -2.95 -4.48 -31.55
C SER A 97 -2.42 -5.66 -30.73
N LYS A 98 -2.17 -6.81 -31.37
CA LYS A 98 -1.57 -7.99 -30.72
C LYS A 98 -0.04 -7.89 -30.52
N ALA A 99 0.65 -7.00 -31.24
CA ALA A 99 2.09 -6.78 -31.09
C ALA A 99 2.46 -5.88 -29.89
N ASP A 100 1.58 -4.98 -29.47
CA ASP A 100 1.82 -4.05 -28.34
C ASP A 100 1.58 -4.67 -26.94
N MET A 101 1.22 -5.95 -26.87
CA MET A 101 1.00 -6.70 -25.63
C MET A 101 2.31 -7.00 -24.88
N ALA A 102 2.41 -6.53 -23.62
CA ALA A 102 3.58 -6.75 -22.77
C ALA A 102 3.80 -8.25 -22.46
N LEU A 103 4.99 -8.77 -22.79
CA LEU A 103 5.27 -10.21 -22.75
C LEU A 103 5.89 -10.63 -21.40
N TRP A 104 5.17 -11.46 -20.64
CA TRP A 104 5.58 -11.98 -19.33
C TRP A 104 6.01 -13.44 -19.38
N SER A 105 6.88 -13.84 -18.46
CA SER A 105 7.33 -15.23 -18.28
C SER A 105 7.27 -15.68 -16.82
N GLY A 106 7.02 -16.98 -16.61
CA GLY A 106 6.79 -17.59 -15.31
C GLY A 106 5.36 -17.41 -14.77
N GLN A 107 5.00 -18.27 -13.81
CA GLN A 107 3.83 -18.11 -12.95
C GLN A 107 4.27 -17.53 -11.59
N PRO A 108 3.42 -16.75 -10.90
CA PRO A 108 3.67 -16.34 -9.54
C PRO A 108 3.48 -17.53 -8.60
N ALA A 109 4.40 -17.74 -7.67
CA ALA A 109 4.34 -18.87 -6.73
C ALA A 109 4.80 -18.44 -5.34
N ILE A 110 4.39 -19.18 -4.30
CA ILE A 110 4.79 -18.93 -2.92
C ILE A 110 5.14 -20.26 -2.26
N LYS A 111 6.33 -20.36 -1.68
CA LYS A 111 6.76 -21.52 -0.89
C LYS A 111 5.87 -21.68 0.34
N GLY A 112 5.70 -22.94 0.76
CA GLY A 112 4.84 -23.32 1.89
C GLY A 112 3.95 -24.51 1.53
N SER A 113 3.71 -25.37 2.52
CA SER A 113 2.81 -26.53 2.42
C SER A 113 1.34 -26.13 2.57
N THR A 114 1.04 -25.19 3.48
CA THR A 114 -0.32 -24.70 3.74
C THR A 114 -0.56 -23.29 3.20
N GLU A 115 -1.82 -22.93 3.02
CA GLU A 115 -2.20 -21.57 2.62
C GLU A 115 -1.82 -20.52 3.68
N GLN A 116 -1.97 -20.82 4.97
CA GLN A 116 -1.56 -19.91 6.04
C GLN A 116 -0.05 -19.64 5.98
N MET A 117 0.77 -20.66 5.73
CA MET A 117 2.22 -20.50 5.60
C MET A 117 2.60 -19.67 4.36
N ARG A 118 1.90 -19.85 3.24
CA ARG A 118 2.11 -19.03 2.03
C ARG A 118 1.77 -17.56 2.27
N MET A 119 0.61 -17.28 2.90
CA MET A 119 0.22 -15.90 3.23
C MET A 119 1.17 -15.25 4.24
N ALA A 120 1.60 -16.00 5.26
CA ALA A 120 2.59 -15.55 6.24
C ALA A 120 3.94 -15.22 5.57
N LEU A 121 4.47 -16.11 4.73
CA LEU A 121 5.75 -15.90 4.04
C LEU A 121 5.72 -14.77 3.01
N LEU A 122 4.58 -14.54 2.34
CA LEU A 122 4.38 -13.40 1.44
C LEU A 122 4.37 -12.05 2.18
N THR A 123 3.90 -12.03 3.43
CA THR A 123 3.72 -10.81 4.23
C THR A 123 4.80 -10.59 5.29
N PHE A 124 5.76 -11.51 5.42
CA PHE A 124 6.75 -11.52 6.50
C PHE A 124 7.67 -10.28 6.51
N SER A 125 7.97 -9.69 5.35
CA SER A 125 8.73 -8.44 5.23
C SER A 125 8.12 -7.28 6.02
N LEU A 126 6.80 -7.29 6.23
CA LEU A 126 6.09 -6.26 6.99
C LEU A 126 6.41 -6.33 8.49
N VAL A 127 6.84 -7.49 9.02
CA VAL A 127 7.30 -7.60 10.42
C VAL A 127 8.53 -6.73 10.62
N GLY A 128 9.58 -6.93 9.81
CA GLY A 128 10.80 -6.13 9.86
C GLY A 128 10.57 -4.65 9.50
N LEU A 129 9.64 -4.36 8.58
CA LEU A 129 9.28 -3.00 8.21
C LEU A 129 8.63 -2.22 9.35
N GLN A 130 7.62 -2.79 10.02
CA GLN A 130 6.97 -2.10 11.14
C GLN A 130 7.81 -2.12 12.42
N PHE A 131 8.73 -3.08 12.55
CA PHE A 131 9.77 -3.03 13.59
C PHE A 131 10.63 -1.76 13.46
N THR A 132 11.08 -1.43 12.25
CA THR A 132 11.83 -0.20 11.98
C THR A 132 11.00 1.06 12.22
N TRP A 133 9.77 1.15 11.68
CA TRP A 133 8.84 2.26 11.98
C TRP A 133 8.59 2.43 13.47
N GLY A 134 8.47 1.33 14.23
CA GLY A 134 8.28 1.37 15.68
C GLY A 134 9.46 2.02 16.41
N ILE A 135 10.70 1.72 16.01
CA ILE A 135 11.90 2.35 16.59
C ILE A 135 11.98 3.83 16.19
N GLU A 136 11.65 4.17 14.95
CA GLU A 136 11.62 5.56 14.47
C GLU A 136 10.63 6.43 15.25
N MET A 137 9.36 6.00 15.34
CA MET A 137 8.29 6.65 16.12
C MET A 137 8.59 6.76 17.63
N THR A 138 9.51 5.94 18.16
CA THR A 138 9.83 5.94 19.59
C THR A 138 11.07 6.73 19.94
N TYR A 139 12.14 6.63 19.15
CA TYR A 139 13.45 7.18 19.51
C TYR A 139 13.88 8.38 18.68
N CYS A 140 13.38 8.59 17.45
CA CYS A 140 13.88 9.68 16.60
C CYS A 140 13.43 11.07 17.05
N THR A 141 12.20 11.22 17.59
CA THR A 141 11.78 12.48 18.23
C THR A 141 12.67 12.81 19.44
N PRO A 142 12.84 11.92 20.45
CA PRO A 142 13.78 12.16 21.55
C PRO A 142 15.23 12.39 21.10
N TYR A 143 15.71 11.67 20.06
CA TYR A 143 17.08 11.83 19.55
C TYR A 143 17.31 13.24 19.00
N LEU A 144 16.41 13.76 18.15
CA LEU A 144 16.51 15.12 17.62
C LEU A 144 16.49 16.18 18.73
N LEU A 145 15.66 16.00 19.76
CA LEU A 145 15.65 16.89 20.93
C LEU A 145 16.97 16.79 21.73
N SER A 146 17.57 15.60 21.84
CA SER A 146 18.89 15.40 22.47
C SER A 146 20.07 15.99 21.68
N LEU A 147 19.90 16.20 20.36
CA LEU A 147 20.83 16.98 19.53
C LEU A 147 20.61 18.50 19.66
N GLY A 148 19.61 18.94 20.42
CA GLY A 148 19.34 20.35 20.69
C GLY A 148 18.40 21.04 19.68
N LEU A 149 17.60 20.29 18.91
CA LEU A 149 16.46 20.88 18.20
C LEU A 149 15.39 21.32 19.22
N THR A 150 14.67 22.39 18.89
CA THR A 150 13.41 22.73 19.58
C THR A 150 12.27 21.87 19.02
N LYS A 151 11.20 21.66 19.79
CA LYS A 151 10.06 20.82 19.35
C LYS A 151 9.44 21.31 18.03
N SER A 152 9.39 22.63 17.81
CA SER A 152 8.97 23.24 16.54
C SER A 152 9.84 22.84 15.34
N LYS A 153 11.16 22.78 15.51
CA LYS A 153 12.10 22.35 14.46
C LYS A 153 11.99 20.85 14.22
N THR A 154 11.86 20.05 15.28
CA THR A 154 11.58 18.60 15.18
C THR A 154 10.27 18.34 14.42
N SER A 155 9.24 19.17 14.60
CA SER A 155 8.02 19.13 13.78
C SER A 155 8.33 19.31 12.29
N LEU A 156 9.12 20.32 11.91
CA LEU A 156 9.48 20.53 10.50
C LEU A 156 10.27 19.36 9.89
N VAL A 157 11.05 18.61 10.68
CA VAL A 157 11.72 17.39 10.21
C VAL A 157 10.70 16.30 9.85
N TRP A 158 9.63 16.18 10.64
CA TRP A 158 8.53 15.23 10.38
C TRP A 158 7.63 15.60 9.18
N ILE A 159 8.03 16.56 8.35
CA ILE A 159 7.51 16.69 6.98
C ILE A 159 8.04 15.56 6.07
N ALA A 160 9.17 14.92 6.43
CA ALA A 160 9.76 13.81 5.67
C ALA A 160 8.81 12.61 5.47
N GLY A 161 8.12 12.16 6.51
CA GLY A 161 7.18 11.03 6.47
C GLY A 161 6.05 11.19 5.43
N PRO A 162 5.24 12.26 5.49
CA PRO A 162 4.22 12.46 4.48
C PRO A 162 4.78 12.78 3.09
N LEU A 163 5.89 13.51 3.00
CA LEU A 163 6.52 13.83 1.71
C LEU A 163 7.02 12.56 1.00
N SER A 164 7.68 11.66 1.74
CA SER A 164 8.15 10.37 1.23
C SER A 164 6.99 9.43 0.90
N GLY A 165 5.97 9.34 1.75
CA GLY A 165 4.77 8.54 1.52
C GLY A 165 3.98 8.94 0.26
N LEU A 166 3.96 10.25 -0.08
CA LEU A 166 3.35 10.76 -1.30
C LEU A 166 4.20 10.47 -2.56
N ILE A 167 5.52 10.65 -2.48
CA ILE A 167 6.43 10.53 -3.63
C ILE A 167 6.74 9.06 -3.97
N MET A 168 6.96 8.21 -2.97
CA MET A 168 7.43 6.83 -3.20
C MET A 168 6.38 5.90 -3.78
N ALA A 169 5.10 6.11 -3.51
CA ALA A 169 4.02 5.30 -4.07
C ALA A 169 4.03 5.28 -5.63
N PRO A 170 3.93 6.43 -6.33
CA PRO A 170 4.02 6.46 -7.80
C PRO A 170 5.43 6.15 -8.32
N LEU A 171 6.49 6.59 -7.62
CA LEU A 171 7.87 6.41 -8.06
C LEU A 171 8.27 4.93 -8.10
N VAL A 172 8.06 4.19 -7.00
CA VAL A 172 8.37 2.76 -6.93
C VAL A 172 7.44 1.92 -7.81
N GLY A 173 6.19 2.35 -7.99
CA GLY A 173 5.29 1.79 -9.00
C GLY A 173 5.94 1.83 -10.39
N ALA A 174 6.15 3.04 -10.92
CA ALA A 174 6.67 3.25 -12.27
C ALA A 174 8.11 2.72 -12.49
N MET A 175 8.96 2.72 -11.46
CA MET A 175 10.31 2.12 -11.53
C MET A 175 10.24 0.60 -11.64
N ALA A 176 9.49 -0.06 -10.76
CA ALA A 176 9.42 -1.51 -10.73
C ALA A 176 8.60 -2.07 -11.90
N ASP A 177 7.61 -1.35 -12.43
CA ASP A 177 6.85 -1.78 -13.61
C ASP A 177 7.70 -1.93 -14.88
N ARG A 178 8.88 -1.30 -14.92
CA ARG A 178 9.88 -1.44 -16.01
C ARG A 178 10.92 -2.54 -15.75
N SER A 179 10.82 -3.26 -14.63
CA SER A 179 11.81 -4.25 -14.21
C SER A 179 11.86 -5.47 -15.14
N ARG A 180 12.95 -5.60 -15.90
CA ARG A 180 13.31 -6.82 -16.64
C ARG A 180 14.22 -7.75 -15.83
N SER A 181 14.20 -7.64 -14.49
CA SER A 181 15.08 -8.41 -13.60
C SER A 181 14.67 -9.88 -13.48
N LYS A 182 15.66 -10.78 -13.48
CA LYS A 182 15.46 -12.24 -13.26
C LYS A 182 14.89 -12.58 -11.87
N TRP A 183 14.90 -11.64 -10.92
CA TRP A 183 14.33 -11.80 -9.58
C TRP A 183 12.87 -11.33 -9.48
N GLY A 184 12.28 -10.84 -10.57
CA GLY A 184 10.90 -10.36 -10.60
C GLY A 184 10.76 -8.84 -10.67
N ARG A 185 9.52 -8.36 -10.47
CA ARG A 185 9.10 -6.99 -10.70
C ARG A 185 9.44 -6.08 -9.51
N ARG A 186 8.88 -6.38 -8.34
CA ARG A 186 8.98 -5.56 -7.12
C ARG A 186 10.23 -5.89 -6.30
N ARG A 187 10.64 -7.16 -6.28
CA ARG A 187 11.71 -7.70 -5.42
C ARG A 187 13.05 -6.97 -5.44
N PRO A 188 13.62 -6.60 -6.60
CA PRO A 188 14.93 -5.94 -6.63
C PRO A 188 14.93 -4.61 -5.87
N TYR A 189 13.83 -3.86 -6.00
CA TYR A 189 13.61 -2.58 -5.33
C TYR A 189 13.35 -2.78 -3.84
N MET A 190 12.56 -3.80 -3.46
CA MET A 190 12.33 -4.17 -2.06
C MET A 190 13.65 -4.48 -1.33
N VAL A 191 14.52 -5.28 -1.94
CA VAL A 191 15.85 -5.62 -1.38
C VAL A 191 16.78 -4.41 -1.38
N GLY A 192 16.93 -3.72 -2.52
CA GLY A 192 17.80 -2.55 -2.63
C GLY A 192 17.43 -1.42 -1.66
N ALA A 193 16.13 -1.14 -1.52
CA ALA A 193 15.65 -0.17 -0.54
C ALA A 193 15.87 -0.64 0.91
N SER A 194 15.72 -1.92 1.22
CA SER A 194 16.00 -2.43 2.58
C SER A 194 17.48 -2.28 2.99
N ILE A 195 18.40 -2.43 2.02
CA ILE A 195 19.83 -2.18 2.23
C ILE A 195 20.09 -0.68 2.40
N LEU A 196 19.43 0.18 1.62
CA LEU A 196 19.52 1.63 1.77
C LEU A 196 19.01 2.10 3.15
N VAL A 197 17.87 1.58 3.62
CA VAL A 197 17.38 1.84 4.98
C VAL A 197 18.43 1.45 6.02
N ALA A 198 19.01 0.25 5.93
CA ALA A 198 20.04 -0.20 6.87
C ALA A 198 21.27 0.73 6.88
N LEU A 199 21.73 1.21 5.72
CA LEU A 199 22.84 2.16 5.63
C LEU A 199 22.48 3.54 6.22
N CYS A 200 21.29 4.06 5.93
CA CYS A 200 20.84 5.36 6.46
C CYS A 200 20.58 5.30 7.98
N LEU A 201 20.08 4.17 8.51
CA LEU A 201 19.97 3.93 9.94
C LEU A 201 21.34 3.90 10.62
N LEU A 202 22.37 3.28 10.02
CA LEU A 202 23.73 3.31 10.56
C LEU A 202 24.29 4.74 10.62
N VAL A 203 24.07 5.56 9.59
CA VAL A 203 24.45 6.99 9.60
C VAL A 203 23.69 7.78 10.67
N LEU A 204 22.41 7.42 10.93
CA LEU A 204 21.60 8.05 11.97
C LEU A 204 22.05 7.66 13.40
N GLY A 205 22.50 6.42 13.60
CA GLY A 205 22.99 5.95 14.90
C GLY A 205 24.37 6.48 15.27
N TRP A 206 25.25 6.63 14.28
CA TRP A 206 26.63 7.08 14.44
C TRP A 206 26.88 8.53 14.00
N THR A 207 25.84 9.37 13.94
CA THR A 207 25.94 10.73 13.40
C THR A 207 26.98 11.58 14.12
N LYS A 208 27.05 11.48 15.45
CA LYS A 208 28.00 12.23 16.29
C LYS A 208 29.44 11.82 15.98
N GLU A 209 29.69 10.53 15.91
CA GLU A 209 31.00 9.94 15.67
C GLU A 209 31.50 10.22 14.24
N ILE A 210 30.60 10.14 13.26
CA ILE A 210 30.90 10.45 11.86
C ILE A 210 31.30 11.94 11.73
N VAL A 211 30.53 12.87 12.30
CA VAL A 211 30.86 14.31 12.21
C VAL A 211 32.11 14.65 13.02
N SER A 212 32.29 14.06 14.20
CA SER A 212 33.49 14.24 15.04
C SER A 212 34.77 13.69 14.42
N HIS A 213 34.70 12.85 13.37
CA HIS A 213 35.88 12.40 12.61
C HIS A 213 36.34 13.42 11.55
N PHE A 214 35.44 14.30 11.09
CA PHE A 214 35.72 15.29 10.03
C PHE A 214 35.73 16.75 10.52
N VAL A 215 35.20 17.03 11.71
CA VAL A 215 35.01 18.40 12.23
C VAL A 215 35.39 18.43 13.72
N GLU A 216 36.32 19.32 14.07
CA GLU A 216 36.76 19.56 15.46
C GLU A 216 35.60 20.00 16.39
N GLU A 217 35.73 19.76 17.69
CA GLU A 217 34.67 20.04 18.66
C GLU A 217 34.33 21.54 18.73
N GLY A 218 33.04 21.86 18.56
CA GLY A 218 32.53 23.23 18.59
C GLY A 218 31.09 23.33 18.11
N ASP A 219 30.53 24.54 18.09
CA ASP A 219 29.14 24.76 17.69
C ASP A 219 28.89 24.49 16.19
N PHE A 220 29.94 24.53 15.37
CA PHE A 220 29.90 24.08 13.97
C PHE A 220 29.72 22.55 13.87
N ASN A 221 30.48 21.76 14.64
CA ASN A 221 30.30 20.31 14.72
C ASN A 221 28.88 19.94 15.19
N LYS A 222 28.34 20.61 16.23
CA LYS A 222 26.95 20.42 16.68
C LYS A 222 25.95 20.69 15.53
N SER A 223 26.16 21.76 14.78
CA SER A 223 25.32 22.14 13.63
C SER A 223 25.40 21.13 12.48
N CYS A 224 26.60 20.62 12.17
CA CYS A 224 26.80 19.55 11.19
C CYS A 224 26.18 18.22 11.63
N THR A 225 26.26 17.89 12.93
CA THR A 225 25.61 16.70 13.52
C THR A 225 24.09 16.78 13.39
N VAL A 226 23.50 17.94 13.72
CA VAL A 226 22.07 18.21 13.51
C VAL A 226 21.68 18.06 12.03
N LEU A 227 22.46 18.66 11.12
CA LEU A 227 22.18 18.59 9.68
C LEU A 227 22.24 17.15 9.16
N LEU A 228 23.28 16.39 9.53
CA LEU A 228 23.44 15.00 9.10
C LEU A 228 22.36 14.09 9.69
N ALA A 229 21.94 14.29 10.94
CA ALA A 229 20.83 13.54 11.55
C ALA A 229 19.50 13.78 10.80
N VAL A 230 19.21 15.04 10.47
CA VAL A 230 18.00 15.40 9.70
C VAL A 230 18.06 14.79 8.29
N LEU A 231 19.18 14.92 7.58
CA LEU A 231 19.35 14.31 6.26
C LEU A 231 19.26 12.77 6.31
N ALA A 232 19.76 12.14 7.38
CA ALA A 232 19.66 10.70 7.60
C ALA A 232 18.21 10.26 7.85
N ILE A 233 17.44 10.97 8.67
CA ILE A 233 15.99 10.70 8.86
C ILE A 233 15.26 10.84 7.53
N TYR A 234 15.45 11.93 6.78
CA TYR A 234 14.84 12.07 5.45
C TYR A 234 15.20 10.90 4.50
N ALA A 235 16.44 10.42 4.54
CA ALA A 235 16.86 9.28 3.72
C ALA A 235 16.26 7.94 4.20
N VAL A 236 16.13 7.75 5.52
CA VAL A 236 15.43 6.62 6.14
C VAL A 236 13.95 6.62 5.73
N ASP A 237 13.23 7.73 5.92
CA ASP A 237 11.81 7.90 5.57
C ASP A 237 11.53 7.56 4.09
N PHE A 238 12.34 8.11 3.19
CA PHE A 238 12.27 7.85 1.75
C PHE A 238 12.55 6.39 1.39
N ALA A 239 13.54 5.76 2.02
CA ALA A 239 13.88 4.35 1.75
C ALA A 239 12.89 3.36 2.40
N ILE A 240 12.38 3.65 3.60
CA ILE A 240 11.35 2.86 4.30
C ILE A 240 10.05 2.88 3.50
N ASN A 241 9.62 4.06 3.02
CA ASN A 241 8.44 4.14 2.17
C ASN A 241 8.62 3.38 0.86
N ALA A 242 9.82 3.37 0.27
CA ALA A 242 10.10 2.55 -0.92
C ALA A 242 9.93 1.04 -0.65
N VAL A 243 10.37 0.54 0.52
CA VAL A 243 10.08 -0.84 0.96
C VAL A 243 8.59 -1.04 1.20
N GLN A 244 7.92 -0.11 1.89
CA GLN A 244 6.48 -0.20 2.22
C GLN A 244 5.60 -0.36 0.99
N TRP A 245 5.83 0.42 -0.07
CA TRP A 245 5.07 0.32 -1.31
C TRP A 245 5.47 -0.93 -2.11
N SER A 246 6.75 -1.32 -2.11
CA SER A 246 7.19 -2.60 -2.72
C SER A 246 6.50 -3.81 -2.09
N CYS A 247 6.40 -3.88 -0.76
CA CYS A 247 5.73 -4.96 -0.03
C CYS A 247 4.22 -4.98 -0.28
N ARG A 248 3.54 -3.83 -0.27
CA ARG A 248 2.09 -3.75 -0.54
C ARG A 248 1.77 -4.20 -1.97
N SER A 249 2.49 -3.69 -2.96
CA SER A 249 2.28 -4.08 -4.36
C SER A 249 2.63 -5.56 -4.62
N LEU A 250 3.63 -6.12 -3.93
CA LEU A 250 3.98 -7.54 -4.05
C LEU A 250 2.81 -8.48 -3.65
N ILE A 251 2.02 -8.10 -2.64
CA ILE A 251 0.85 -8.88 -2.21
C ILE A 251 -0.22 -8.91 -3.30
N VAL A 252 -0.53 -7.74 -3.88
CA VAL A 252 -1.52 -7.59 -4.97
C VAL A 252 -1.04 -8.26 -6.27
N ASP A 253 0.25 -8.11 -6.60
CA ASP A 253 0.88 -8.69 -7.80
C ASP A 253 0.98 -10.23 -7.75
N THR A 254 1.04 -10.82 -6.55
CA THR A 254 1.24 -12.28 -6.38
C THR A 254 -0.07 -13.03 -6.18
N LEU A 255 -1.08 -12.44 -5.53
CA LEU A 255 -2.32 -13.14 -5.17
C LEU A 255 -3.44 -12.95 -6.21
N PRO A 256 -4.19 -14.02 -6.55
CA PRO A 256 -5.42 -13.88 -7.32
C PRO A 256 -6.45 -13.06 -6.53
N ILE A 257 -7.32 -12.32 -7.24
CA ILE A 257 -8.25 -11.33 -6.68
C ILE A 257 -9.04 -11.88 -5.47
N GLN A 258 -9.54 -13.11 -5.58
CA GLN A 258 -10.32 -13.81 -4.55
C GLN A 258 -9.56 -14.00 -3.23
N LYS A 259 -8.22 -13.95 -3.24
CA LYS A 259 -7.34 -14.12 -2.09
C LYS A 259 -6.65 -12.82 -1.63
N GLN A 260 -6.82 -11.71 -2.35
CA GLN A 260 -6.20 -10.42 -1.98
C GLN A 260 -6.72 -9.88 -0.64
N GLN A 261 -8.01 -10.03 -0.32
CA GLN A 261 -8.55 -9.69 1.02
C GLN A 261 -7.86 -10.51 2.13
N ALA A 262 -7.64 -11.81 1.91
CA ALA A 262 -6.94 -12.67 2.86
C ALA A 262 -5.47 -12.24 3.02
N GLY A 263 -4.78 -11.93 1.92
CA GLY A 263 -3.42 -11.37 1.93
C GLY A 263 -3.32 -10.07 2.73
N SER A 264 -4.23 -9.13 2.51
CA SER A 264 -4.30 -7.88 3.28
C SER A 264 -4.57 -8.12 4.77
N SER A 265 -5.39 -9.11 5.14
CA SER A 265 -5.59 -9.47 6.56
C SER A 265 -4.33 -10.03 7.22
N TRP A 266 -3.52 -10.82 6.49
CA TRP A 266 -2.22 -11.30 6.95
C TRP A 266 -1.18 -10.19 7.02
N ALA A 267 -1.21 -9.25 6.09
CA ALA A 267 -0.37 -8.06 6.10
C ALA A 267 -0.58 -7.23 7.37
N SER A 268 -1.84 -6.98 7.77
CA SER A 268 -2.16 -6.28 9.01
C SER A 268 -1.70 -7.04 10.26
N ARG A 269 -1.77 -8.38 10.27
CA ARG A 269 -1.27 -9.21 11.39
C ARG A 269 0.25 -9.16 11.51
N MET A 270 0.98 -9.26 10.40
CA MET A 270 2.44 -9.14 10.38
C MET A 270 2.90 -7.73 10.75
N ALA A 271 2.17 -6.71 10.32
CA ALA A 271 2.42 -5.33 10.72
C ALA A 271 2.26 -5.13 12.25
N ALA A 272 1.15 -5.60 12.84
CA ALA A 272 0.92 -5.52 14.28
C ALA A 272 1.99 -6.28 15.10
N LEU A 273 2.41 -7.46 14.63
CA LEU A 273 3.51 -8.22 15.22
C LEU A 273 4.85 -7.46 15.17
N GLY A 274 5.17 -6.80 14.05
CA GLY A 274 6.37 -5.99 13.90
C GLY A 274 6.43 -4.83 14.90
N HIS A 275 5.35 -4.07 15.04
CA HIS A 275 5.20 -3.03 16.07
C HIS A 275 5.38 -3.60 17.48
N LEU A 276 4.67 -4.68 17.83
CA LEU A 276 4.72 -5.27 19.16
C LEU A 276 6.13 -5.71 19.56
N VAL A 277 6.86 -6.37 18.63
CA VAL A 277 8.27 -6.77 18.86
C VAL A 277 9.20 -5.55 18.92
N GLY A 278 8.96 -4.52 18.10
CA GLY A 278 9.71 -3.26 18.10
C GLY A 278 9.69 -2.55 19.45
N TYR A 279 8.50 -2.24 19.95
CA TYR A 279 8.37 -1.56 21.25
C TYR A 279 8.79 -2.47 22.41
N ALA A 280 8.57 -3.80 22.32
CA ALA A 280 9.02 -4.73 23.36
C ALA A 280 10.54 -4.73 23.51
N ILE A 281 11.29 -4.81 22.41
CA ILE A 281 12.76 -4.71 22.45
C ILE A 281 13.19 -3.31 22.92
N GLY A 282 12.44 -2.25 22.60
CA GLY A 282 12.65 -0.90 23.14
C GLY A 282 12.50 -0.77 24.66
N THR A 283 11.72 -1.64 25.33
CA THR A 283 11.64 -1.64 26.80
C THR A 283 12.82 -2.32 27.51
N VAL A 284 13.61 -3.13 26.79
CA VAL A 284 14.73 -3.88 27.35
C VAL A 284 15.97 -3.00 27.42
N ASP A 285 16.69 -3.08 28.54
CA ASP A 285 18.01 -2.48 28.67
C ASP A 285 19.05 -3.28 27.86
N LEU A 286 19.18 -2.91 26.59
CA LEU A 286 20.18 -3.43 25.66
C LEU A 286 21.62 -2.99 26.03
N VAL A 287 21.79 -2.01 26.90
CA VAL A 287 23.10 -1.58 27.39
C VAL A 287 23.61 -2.56 28.44
N ALA A 288 22.77 -2.91 29.43
CA ALA A 288 23.06 -3.95 30.41
C ALA A 288 23.21 -5.35 29.78
N TRP A 289 22.39 -5.71 28.78
CA TRP A 289 22.42 -7.06 28.18
C TRP A 289 23.60 -7.34 27.23
N PHE A 290 23.97 -6.38 26.36
CA PHE A 290 24.99 -6.60 25.32
C PHE A 290 26.35 -5.94 25.62
N GLY A 291 26.44 -5.19 26.72
CA GLY A 291 27.63 -4.42 27.09
C GLY A 291 28.02 -3.37 26.04
N PRO A 292 29.25 -2.84 26.04
CA PRO A 292 29.68 -1.81 25.09
C PRO A 292 29.96 -2.33 23.66
N SER A 293 29.78 -3.63 23.41
CA SER A 293 30.27 -4.31 22.20
C SER A 293 29.57 -3.91 20.89
N MET A 294 28.32 -3.45 20.97
CA MET A 294 27.46 -3.11 19.82
C MET A 294 27.00 -1.64 19.88
N GLY A 295 27.85 -0.76 20.38
CA GLY A 295 27.52 0.62 20.69
C GLY A 295 27.37 0.88 22.19
N ASP A 296 27.53 2.14 22.56
CA ASP A 296 27.41 2.69 23.91
C ASP A 296 25.94 2.92 24.32
N THR A 297 25.15 3.60 23.49
CA THR A 297 23.75 3.97 23.79
C THR A 297 22.73 2.88 23.43
N GLN A 298 21.54 2.95 24.02
CA GLN A 298 20.41 2.07 23.65
C GLN A 298 19.98 2.28 22.19
N PHE A 299 20.00 3.53 21.70
CA PHE A 299 19.54 3.90 20.35
C PHE A 299 20.36 3.24 19.23
N LYS A 300 21.70 3.24 19.33
CA LYS A 300 22.60 2.59 18.36
C LYS A 300 22.33 1.08 18.22
N LYS A 301 22.01 0.42 19.34
CA LYS A 301 21.68 -1.01 19.37
C LYS A 301 20.34 -1.31 18.73
N LEU A 302 19.31 -0.51 19.02
CA LEU A 302 18.01 -0.61 18.35
C LEU A 302 18.14 -0.42 16.84
N ILE A 303 18.96 0.55 16.40
CA ILE A 303 19.28 0.78 14.99
C ILE A 303 19.94 -0.43 14.32
N LEU A 304 20.91 -1.08 14.97
CA LEU A 304 21.53 -2.32 14.45
C LEU A 304 20.52 -3.47 14.34
N ILE A 305 19.69 -3.65 15.37
CA ILE A 305 18.66 -4.69 15.38
C ILE A 305 17.62 -4.42 14.28
N ALA A 306 17.23 -3.16 14.06
CA ALA A 306 16.29 -2.77 13.00
C ALA A 306 16.85 -3.01 11.59
N ALA A 307 18.09 -2.60 11.34
CA ALA A 307 18.79 -2.84 10.08
C ALA A 307 18.87 -4.34 9.76
N PHE A 308 19.24 -5.18 10.75
CA PHE A 308 19.30 -6.63 10.58
C PHE A 308 17.91 -7.26 10.40
N ALA A 309 16.94 -6.90 11.25
CA ALA A 309 15.59 -7.46 11.21
C ALA A 309 14.87 -7.13 9.89
N LEU A 310 15.04 -5.91 9.36
CA LEU A 310 14.47 -5.50 8.07
C LEU A 310 15.08 -6.32 6.92
N ILE A 311 16.41 -6.37 6.82
CA ILE A 311 17.11 -7.15 5.79
C ILE A 311 16.73 -8.65 5.88
N PHE A 312 16.65 -9.20 7.09
CA PHE A 312 16.24 -10.59 7.30
C PHE A 312 14.81 -10.85 6.82
N CYS A 313 13.83 -10.03 7.24
CA CYS A 313 12.42 -10.24 6.87
C CYS A 313 12.17 -10.02 5.37
N VAL A 314 12.83 -9.02 4.77
CA VAL A 314 12.82 -8.78 3.32
C VAL A 314 13.51 -9.92 2.57
N GLY A 315 14.62 -10.46 3.08
CA GLY A 315 15.34 -11.61 2.52
C GLY A 315 14.51 -12.89 2.53
N VAL A 316 13.88 -13.23 3.66
CA VAL A 316 12.97 -14.38 3.80
C VAL A 316 11.81 -14.28 2.80
N THR A 317 11.16 -13.12 2.69
CA THR A 317 10.07 -12.87 1.74
C THR A 317 10.55 -13.01 0.29
N SER A 318 11.72 -12.43 -0.02
CA SER A 318 12.34 -12.48 -1.35
C SER A 318 12.76 -13.88 -1.77
N TRP A 319 13.11 -14.74 -0.81
CA TRP A 319 13.38 -16.17 -1.01
C TRP A 319 12.09 -16.99 -1.11
N ALA A 320 11.01 -16.61 -0.42
CA ALA A 320 9.80 -17.41 -0.30
C ALA A 320 8.82 -17.26 -1.49
N VAL A 321 8.68 -16.05 -2.03
CA VAL A 321 7.83 -15.77 -3.19
C VAL A 321 8.57 -16.13 -4.50
N THR A 322 7.89 -16.16 -5.63
CA THR A 322 8.42 -16.16 -7.01
C THR A 322 7.50 -15.29 -7.86
N GLU A 323 8.06 -14.40 -8.68
CA GLU A 323 7.33 -13.40 -9.46
C GLU A 323 7.43 -13.68 -10.97
N ARG A 324 6.49 -13.12 -11.75
CA ARG A 324 6.60 -13.08 -13.21
C ARG A 324 7.72 -12.11 -13.62
N VAL A 325 8.41 -12.42 -14.72
CA VAL A 325 9.48 -11.57 -15.29
C VAL A 325 9.01 -10.97 -16.60
N LEU A 326 9.19 -9.65 -16.78
CA LEU A 326 8.91 -8.94 -18.02
C LEU A 326 10.02 -9.22 -19.05
N ILE A 327 9.67 -9.82 -20.19
CA ILE A 327 10.59 -10.05 -21.31
C ILE A 327 10.64 -8.82 -22.21
N SER A 328 9.48 -8.28 -22.59
CA SER A 328 9.40 -7.16 -23.54
C SER A 328 8.22 -6.23 -23.22
N SER A 329 8.48 -4.94 -23.33
CA SER A 329 7.50 -3.86 -23.43
C SER A 329 8.05 -2.84 -24.44
N LYS A 330 7.18 -2.23 -25.24
CA LYS A 330 7.49 -1.06 -26.05
C LYS A 330 7.72 0.11 -25.07
N ASP A 331 8.83 0.82 -25.19
CA ASP A 331 9.21 1.87 -24.23
C ASP A 331 8.43 3.16 -24.49
N SER A 332 7.17 3.22 -24.01
CA SER A 332 6.31 4.41 -24.10
C SER A 332 6.91 5.59 -23.32
N ASP A 333 6.98 6.77 -23.93
CA ASP A 333 7.88 7.84 -23.47
C ASP A 333 7.68 8.24 -21.98
N SER A 334 8.81 8.20 -21.26
CA SER A 334 8.91 7.98 -19.82
C SER A 334 8.30 9.11 -18.99
N GLN A 335 8.54 10.36 -19.37
CA GLN A 335 8.00 11.54 -18.66
C GLN A 335 6.48 11.61 -18.80
N SER A 336 5.93 11.13 -19.92
CA SER A 336 4.48 11.12 -20.14
C SER A 336 3.77 10.18 -19.15
N GLY A 337 4.37 9.05 -18.78
CA GLY A 337 3.73 8.04 -17.93
C GLY A 337 3.39 8.54 -16.52
N ILE A 338 4.39 9.02 -15.77
CA ILE A 338 4.18 9.52 -14.40
C ILE A 338 3.28 10.76 -14.40
N LEU A 339 3.44 11.66 -15.38
CA LEU A 339 2.60 12.85 -15.50
C LEU A 339 1.14 12.52 -15.89
N LYS A 340 0.92 11.49 -16.74
CA LYS A 340 -0.42 10.95 -17.03
C LYS A 340 -1.06 10.38 -15.77
N ILE A 341 -0.35 9.54 -15.01
CA ILE A 341 -0.84 8.96 -13.74
C ILE A 341 -1.20 10.08 -12.75
N ALA A 342 -0.31 11.06 -12.53
CA ALA A 342 -0.59 12.20 -11.65
C ALA A 342 -1.81 13.02 -12.12
N ARG A 343 -1.95 13.27 -13.43
CA ARG A 343 -3.09 13.98 -14.03
C ARG A 343 -4.39 13.18 -13.96
N GLN A 344 -4.32 11.85 -14.05
CA GLN A 344 -5.44 10.93 -13.91
C GLN A 344 -5.90 10.88 -12.45
N ILE A 345 -4.99 10.70 -11.49
CA ILE A 345 -5.29 10.78 -10.05
C ILE A 345 -5.91 12.14 -9.71
N TYR A 346 -5.38 13.26 -10.23
CA TYR A 346 -5.97 14.59 -10.03
C TYR A 346 -7.39 14.69 -10.61
N ARG A 347 -7.62 14.24 -11.85
CA ARG A 347 -8.96 14.22 -12.47
C ARG A 347 -9.94 13.36 -11.67
N THR A 348 -9.56 12.12 -11.35
CA THR A 348 -10.41 11.19 -10.59
C THR A 348 -10.69 11.71 -9.17
N THR A 349 -9.73 12.40 -8.54
CA THR A 349 -9.92 13.07 -7.23
C THR A 349 -10.99 14.16 -7.28
N MET A 350 -11.18 14.81 -8.44
CA MET A 350 -12.25 15.80 -8.66
C MET A 350 -13.60 15.17 -9.05
N SER A 351 -13.64 13.88 -9.35
CA SER A 351 -14.85 13.15 -9.81
C SER A 351 -15.14 11.88 -8.99
N VAL A 352 -14.77 11.85 -7.71
CA VAL A 352 -14.92 10.67 -6.84
C VAL A 352 -16.41 10.40 -6.52
N PRO A 353 -16.92 9.15 -6.62
CA PRO A 353 -18.27 8.79 -6.20
C PRO A 353 -18.57 9.13 -4.72
N PRO A 354 -19.80 9.56 -4.36
CA PRO A 354 -20.11 10.07 -3.02
C PRO A 354 -19.77 9.14 -1.84
N LYS A 355 -19.95 7.82 -2.00
CA LYS A 355 -19.62 6.84 -0.95
C LYS A 355 -18.11 6.79 -0.71
N ILE A 356 -17.29 6.76 -1.77
CA ILE A 356 -15.83 6.84 -1.68
C ILE A 356 -15.38 8.18 -1.10
N GLN A 357 -16.00 9.28 -1.56
CA GLN A 357 -15.68 10.61 -1.05
C GLN A 357 -15.90 10.72 0.47
N ALA A 358 -16.92 10.07 1.03
CA ALA A 358 -17.15 10.02 2.47
C ALA A 358 -16.08 9.20 3.23
N ILE A 359 -15.61 8.06 2.67
CA ILE A 359 -14.47 7.30 3.24
C ILE A 359 -13.20 8.16 3.25
N LEU A 360 -12.92 8.86 2.15
CA LEU A 360 -11.76 9.74 2.01
C LEU A 360 -11.79 10.91 3.02
N TRP A 361 -12.92 11.60 3.17
CA TRP A 361 -13.08 12.65 4.19
C TRP A 361 -12.98 12.12 5.63
N CYS A 362 -13.46 10.91 5.89
CA CYS A 362 -13.30 10.26 7.20
C CYS A 362 -11.82 10.05 7.54
N GLN A 363 -11.01 9.60 6.57
CA GLN A 363 -9.56 9.51 6.76
C GLN A 363 -8.87 10.87 6.85
N PHE A 364 -9.32 11.89 6.10
CA PHE A 364 -8.76 13.23 6.17
C PHE A 364 -8.77 13.78 7.61
N TRP A 365 -9.95 13.83 8.22
CA TRP A 365 -10.12 14.34 9.59
C TRP A 365 -9.51 13.44 10.66
N SER A 366 -9.38 12.13 10.38
CA SER A 366 -8.74 11.16 11.25
C SER A 366 -7.22 11.38 11.34
N TRP A 367 -6.54 11.55 10.20
CA TRP A 367 -5.07 11.58 10.16
C TRP A 367 -4.44 12.86 10.73
N ILE A 368 -5.18 13.98 10.81
CA ILE A 368 -4.73 15.17 11.56
C ILE A 368 -4.52 14.82 13.04
N GLY A 369 -5.33 13.92 13.60
CA GLY A 369 -5.21 13.47 15.00
C GLY A 369 -4.22 12.32 15.21
N TRP A 370 -4.21 11.33 14.32
CA TRP A 370 -3.30 10.19 14.44
C TRP A 370 -1.83 10.56 14.23
N PHE A 371 -1.52 11.54 13.38
CA PHE A 371 -0.13 11.88 13.08
C PHE A 371 0.65 12.40 14.30
N PRO A 372 0.19 13.41 15.06
CA PRO A 372 0.83 13.81 16.33
C PRO A 372 0.87 12.69 17.37
N PHE A 373 -0.14 11.81 17.42
CA PHE A 373 -0.15 10.65 18.32
C PHE A 373 1.00 9.68 18.02
N LEU A 374 1.23 9.34 16.76
CA LEU A 374 2.25 8.38 16.36
C LEU A 374 3.69 8.90 16.53
N PHE A 375 3.95 10.18 16.23
CA PHE A 375 5.30 10.75 16.28
C PHE A 375 5.69 11.42 17.62
N TYR A 376 4.71 11.72 18.48
CA TYR A 376 4.96 12.37 19.78
C TYR A 376 4.37 11.65 20.99
N GLY A 377 3.51 10.64 20.84
CA GLY A 377 2.86 9.96 21.98
C GLY A 377 3.85 9.32 22.97
N THR A 378 4.97 8.82 22.47
CA THR A 378 6.12 8.31 23.25
C THR A 378 6.80 9.41 24.06
N THR A 379 7.06 10.55 23.41
CA THR A 379 7.71 11.72 24.00
C THR A 379 6.79 12.37 25.04
N PHE A 380 5.48 12.42 24.79
CA PHE A 380 4.46 12.88 25.75
C PHE A 380 4.46 12.04 27.04
N VAL A 381 4.47 10.70 26.95
CA VAL A 381 4.52 9.84 28.15
C VAL A 381 5.87 9.98 28.87
N GLY A 382 6.97 10.05 28.14
CA GLY A 382 8.32 10.25 28.70
C GLY A 382 8.46 11.59 29.44
N GLU A 383 8.09 12.71 28.79
CA GLU A 383 8.10 14.04 29.42
C GLU A 383 7.14 14.12 30.61
N THR A 384 5.96 13.48 30.55
CA THR A 384 5.03 13.39 31.68
C THR A 384 5.67 12.67 32.87
N TYR A 385 6.39 11.58 32.64
CA TYR A 385 7.16 10.91 33.70
C TYR A 385 8.26 11.82 34.25
N PHE A 386 9.09 12.42 33.40
CA PHE A 386 10.21 13.28 33.84
C PHE A 386 9.76 14.54 34.58
N ARG A 387 8.59 15.11 34.25
CA ARG A 387 8.01 16.28 34.93
C ARG A 387 7.41 15.92 36.29
N TYR A 388 6.61 14.86 36.39
CA TYR A 388 5.79 14.58 37.58
C TYR A 388 6.24 13.41 38.46
N ASP A 389 6.71 12.30 37.86
CA ASP A 389 6.89 11.01 38.57
C ASP A 389 8.38 10.58 38.74
N ALA A 390 9.32 11.19 38.01
CA ALA A 390 10.71 10.75 37.97
C ALA A 390 11.54 11.11 39.23
N PRO A 391 12.22 10.15 39.88
CA PRO A 391 13.23 10.41 40.91
C PRO A 391 14.40 11.26 40.41
N HIS A 392 15.03 12.02 41.32
CA HIS A 392 16.17 12.89 41.01
C HIS A 392 17.33 12.15 40.34
N GLU A 393 17.65 10.92 40.77
CA GLU A 393 18.72 10.09 40.20
C GLU A 393 18.59 9.84 38.69
N ILE A 394 17.36 9.76 38.17
CA ILE A 394 17.11 9.53 36.73
C ILE A 394 17.24 10.85 35.93
N LYS A 395 17.06 12.01 36.58
CA LYS A 395 17.20 13.33 35.93
C LYS A 395 18.67 13.67 35.63
N GLU A 396 19.61 13.04 36.32
CA GLU A 396 21.07 13.15 36.12
C GLU A 396 21.65 11.98 35.29
N SER A 397 20.79 11.15 34.67
CA SER A 397 21.19 10.01 33.84
C SER A 397 22.03 10.43 32.61
N LYS A 398 23.08 9.65 32.32
CA LYS A 398 23.96 9.84 31.16
C LYS A 398 23.38 9.31 29.83
N ASP A 399 22.32 8.51 29.87
CA ASP A 399 21.54 8.10 28.69
C ASP A 399 20.05 8.44 28.91
N ALA A 400 19.77 9.71 29.25
CA ALA A 400 18.40 10.22 29.38
C ALA A 400 17.57 10.00 28.10
N LEU A 401 18.21 9.91 26.93
CA LEU A 401 17.61 9.51 25.67
C LEU A 401 17.09 8.05 25.73
N GLY A 402 17.94 7.12 26.17
CA GLY A 402 17.57 5.73 26.44
C GLY A 402 16.47 5.63 27.49
N ASP A 403 16.57 6.34 28.62
CA ASP A 403 15.54 6.31 29.68
C ASP A 403 14.17 6.82 29.20
N ILE A 404 14.12 7.97 28.52
CA ILE A 404 12.88 8.51 27.94
C ILE A 404 12.32 7.57 26.87
N GLY A 405 13.18 7.03 25.99
CA GLY A 405 12.79 6.08 24.96
C GLY A 405 12.27 4.76 25.51
N ARG A 406 12.87 4.23 26.59
CA ARG A 406 12.50 2.99 27.29
C ARG A 406 11.16 3.13 28.02
N ILE A 407 10.94 4.26 28.69
CA ILE A 407 9.68 4.57 29.40
C ILE A 407 8.54 4.85 28.40
N GLY A 408 8.83 5.60 27.31
CA GLY A 408 7.92 5.78 26.19
C GLY A 408 7.55 4.45 25.51
N SER A 409 8.55 3.59 25.26
CA SER A 409 8.37 2.23 24.71
C SER A 409 7.38 1.41 25.54
N MET A 410 7.43 1.52 26.87
CA MET A 410 6.54 0.75 27.75
C MET A 410 5.07 1.06 27.50
N SER A 411 4.73 2.33 27.24
CA SER A 411 3.36 2.70 26.86
C SER A 411 2.96 2.18 25.47
N LEU A 412 3.88 2.19 24.50
CA LEU A 412 3.63 1.65 23.17
C LEU A 412 3.59 0.11 23.11
N VAL A 413 4.22 -0.59 24.04
CA VAL A 413 4.01 -2.04 24.24
C VAL A 413 2.57 -2.32 24.65
N VAL A 414 2.01 -1.59 25.61
CA VAL A 414 0.61 -1.79 26.03
C VAL A 414 -0.36 -1.43 24.91
N PHE A 415 -0.16 -0.27 24.25
CA PHE A 415 -0.91 0.11 23.04
C PHE A 415 -0.83 -0.96 21.94
N SER A 416 0.35 -1.52 21.67
CA SER A 416 0.54 -2.53 20.60
C SER A 416 0.03 -3.91 20.98
N PHE A 417 0.01 -4.25 22.27
CA PHE A 417 -0.65 -5.46 22.76
C PHE A 417 -2.17 -5.36 22.58
N VAL A 418 -2.76 -4.25 23.02
CA VAL A 418 -4.19 -3.94 22.85
C VAL A 418 -4.56 -3.88 21.35
N SER A 419 -3.75 -3.21 20.53
CA SER A 419 -3.91 -3.11 19.08
C SER A 419 -3.78 -4.47 18.38
N SER A 420 -2.79 -5.29 18.74
CA SER A 420 -2.62 -6.63 18.16
C SER A 420 -3.80 -7.52 18.52
N PHE A 421 -4.20 -7.53 19.80
CA PHE A 421 -5.37 -8.26 20.27
C PHE A 421 -6.65 -7.81 19.55
N GLY A 422 -6.82 -6.49 19.35
CA GLY A 422 -7.87 -5.91 18.52
C GLY A 422 -7.83 -6.43 17.08
N SER A 423 -6.67 -6.39 16.41
CA SER A 423 -6.50 -6.85 15.03
C SER A 423 -6.73 -8.36 14.83
N PHE A 424 -6.59 -9.17 15.88
CA PHE A 424 -6.98 -10.60 15.84
C PHE A 424 -8.45 -10.83 16.19
N LEU A 425 -9.01 -10.12 17.18
CA LEU A 425 -10.34 -10.39 17.74
C LEU A 425 -11.46 -9.61 17.06
N LEU A 426 -11.27 -8.34 16.73
CA LEU A 426 -12.30 -7.47 16.14
C LEU A 426 -12.88 -8.03 14.84
N PRO A 427 -12.10 -8.62 13.89
CA PRO A 427 -12.65 -9.26 12.70
C PRO A 427 -13.49 -10.53 12.95
N LEU A 428 -13.45 -11.09 14.17
CA LEU A 428 -14.32 -12.21 14.59
C LEU A 428 -15.61 -11.72 15.24
N LEU A 429 -15.55 -10.56 15.92
CA LEU A 429 -16.66 -9.98 16.66
C LEU A 429 -17.58 -9.10 15.79
N ILE A 430 -17.04 -8.42 14.79
CA ILE A 430 -17.71 -7.46 13.92
C ILE A 430 -18.34 -8.17 12.69
N LYS A 431 -19.45 -7.64 12.15
CA LYS A 431 -19.97 -8.07 10.84
C LYS A 431 -19.14 -7.44 9.73
N SER A 432 -18.68 -8.22 8.74
CA SER A 432 -18.03 -7.65 7.56
C SER A 432 -19.06 -7.01 6.60
N PRO A 433 -18.66 -6.04 5.76
CA PRO A 433 -19.62 -5.31 4.91
C PRO A 433 -20.39 -6.18 3.90
N ASP A 434 -19.85 -7.35 3.54
CA ASP A 434 -20.44 -8.28 2.56
C ASP A 434 -20.95 -9.59 3.22
N GLU A 435 -21.12 -9.64 4.55
CA GLU A 435 -21.52 -10.85 5.30
C GLU A 435 -23.02 -11.19 5.16
N ASP A 436 -23.50 -11.48 3.95
CA ASP A 436 -24.79 -12.12 3.74
C ASP A 436 -24.68 -13.65 3.88
N ASN A 437 -25.59 -14.21 4.69
CA ASN A 437 -25.24 -15.37 5.51
C ASN A 437 -25.32 -16.71 4.77
N PHE A 438 -24.21 -17.45 4.78
CA PHE A 438 -24.25 -18.89 5.01
C PHE A 438 -23.19 -19.30 6.03
N THR A 439 -23.43 -18.99 7.29
CA THR A 439 -22.64 -19.53 8.42
C THR A 439 -22.99 -21.01 8.62
N GLN A 440 -21.97 -21.87 8.75
CA GLN A 440 -22.19 -23.27 9.12
C GLN A 440 -22.94 -23.35 10.46
N ARG A 441 -23.87 -24.30 10.60
CA ARG A 441 -24.67 -24.43 11.82
C ARG A 441 -23.76 -24.71 13.02
N PRO A 442 -23.70 -23.83 14.04
CA PRO A 442 -22.85 -24.04 15.21
C PRO A 442 -23.31 -25.28 16.00
N PRO A 443 -22.41 -25.93 16.78
CA PRO A 443 -22.77 -27.05 17.64
C PRO A 443 -23.95 -26.72 18.56
N ALA A 444 -24.84 -27.68 18.76
CA ALA A 444 -26.12 -27.47 19.45
C ALA A 444 -25.98 -26.89 20.88
N SER A 445 -24.86 -27.16 21.56
CA SER A 445 -24.50 -26.60 22.87
C SER A 445 -24.28 -25.08 22.86
N ILE A 446 -23.77 -24.51 21.77
CA ILE A 446 -23.45 -23.08 21.64
C ILE A 446 -24.44 -22.35 20.72
N ALA A 447 -25.30 -23.08 20.00
CA ALA A 447 -26.17 -22.53 18.96
C ALA A 447 -27.06 -21.36 19.41
N ARG A 448 -27.67 -21.43 20.61
CA ARG A 448 -28.46 -20.31 21.15
C ARG A 448 -27.62 -19.04 21.37
N PHE A 449 -26.40 -19.20 21.90
CA PHE A 449 -25.49 -18.09 22.17
C PHE A 449 -24.97 -17.47 20.87
N VAL A 450 -24.53 -18.30 19.92
CA VAL A 450 -24.08 -17.83 18.59
C VAL A 450 -25.20 -17.13 17.82
N GLN A 451 -26.45 -17.63 17.89
CA GLN A 451 -27.60 -16.97 17.25
C GLN A 451 -27.97 -15.64 17.93
N ALA A 452 -27.98 -15.59 19.28
CA ALA A 452 -28.23 -14.35 20.01
C ALA A 452 -27.13 -13.29 19.77
N TYR A 453 -25.87 -13.74 19.67
CA TYR A 453 -24.71 -12.90 19.33
C TYR A 453 -24.77 -12.40 17.89
N ASN A 454 -24.97 -13.29 16.90
CA ASN A 454 -25.06 -12.91 15.49
C ASN A 454 -26.23 -11.93 15.21
N LYS A 455 -27.31 -11.97 16.01
CA LYS A 455 -28.41 -10.99 15.93
C LYS A 455 -28.01 -9.57 16.38
N HIS A 456 -26.97 -9.43 17.21
CA HIS A 456 -26.49 -8.15 17.73
C HIS A 456 -25.02 -7.87 17.38
N LYS A 457 -24.46 -8.55 16.37
CA LYS A 457 -23.11 -8.29 15.87
C LYS A 457 -22.99 -6.79 15.50
N PRO A 458 -22.03 -6.03 16.04
CA PRO A 458 -21.79 -4.66 15.61
C PRO A 458 -21.30 -4.66 14.16
N ASP A 459 -21.81 -3.74 13.36
CA ASP A 459 -21.32 -3.49 12.01
C ASP A 459 -19.97 -2.74 12.01
N LEU A 460 -19.16 -2.95 10.97
CA LEU A 460 -17.84 -2.34 10.82
C LEU A 460 -17.89 -0.82 10.80
N LEU A 461 -18.94 -0.20 10.25
CA LEU A 461 -19.06 1.26 10.21
C LEU A 461 -19.42 1.82 11.59
N GLY A 462 -20.26 1.09 12.35
CA GLY A 462 -20.53 1.37 13.75
C GLY A 462 -19.27 1.27 14.62
N ALA A 463 -18.46 0.23 14.42
CA ALA A 463 -17.19 0.06 15.11
C ALA A 463 -16.18 1.16 14.76
N TRP A 464 -16.12 1.60 13.49
CA TRP A 464 -15.24 2.68 13.04
C TRP A 464 -15.64 4.04 13.65
N PHE A 465 -16.94 4.33 13.68
CA PHE A 465 -17.49 5.51 14.35
C PHE A 465 -17.17 5.53 15.86
N VAL A 466 -17.36 4.39 16.55
CA VAL A 466 -17.00 4.26 17.97
C VAL A 466 -15.49 4.40 18.18
N GLY A 467 -14.66 3.86 17.28
CA GLY A 467 -13.20 4.03 17.32
C GLY A 467 -12.77 5.50 17.27
N HIS A 468 -13.38 6.31 16.40
CA HIS A 468 -13.12 7.76 16.35
C HIS A 468 -13.53 8.47 17.65
N LEU A 469 -14.69 8.14 18.21
CA LEU A 469 -15.13 8.71 19.50
C LEU A 469 -14.22 8.29 20.67
N MET A 470 -13.78 7.03 20.70
CA MET A 470 -12.84 6.53 21.70
C MET A 470 -11.49 7.28 21.64
N PHE A 471 -10.88 7.39 20.46
CA PHE A 471 -9.63 8.16 20.28
C PHE A 471 -9.81 9.63 20.69
N SER A 472 -10.89 10.27 20.23
CA SER A 472 -11.20 11.66 20.59
C SER A 472 -11.35 11.82 22.11
N SER A 473 -12.09 10.92 22.78
CA SER A 473 -12.28 10.99 24.24
C SER A 473 -10.98 10.83 25.05
N ALA A 474 -10.06 9.97 24.60
CA ALA A 474 -8.76 9.80 25.27
C ALA A 474 -7.83 11.01 25.03
N MET A 475 -7.78 11.52 23.80
CA MET A 475 -6.90 12.64 23.45
C MET A 475 -7.43 14.00 23.95
N PHE A 476 -8.74 14.13 24.17
CA PHE A 476 -9.33 15.26 24.89
C PHE A 476 -8.85 15.33 26.36
N LEU A 477 -8.53 14.18 26.97
CA LEU A 477 -8.01 14.09 28.34
C LEU A 477 -6.48 14.29 28.43
N ALA A 478 -5.76 14.30 27.31
CA ALA A 478 -4.29 14.39 27.31
C ALA A 478 -3.72 15.64 28.05
N PRO A 479 -4.31 16.85 27.94
CA PRO A 479 -3.82 18.03 28.69
C PRO A 479 -3.92 17.93 30.21
N PHE A 480 -4.73 16.99 30.73
CA PHE A 480 -4.94 16.79 32.16
C PHE A 480 -4.04 15.66 32.72
N ALA A 481 -3.10 15.13 31.93
CA ALA A 481 -2.31 13.97 32.31
C ALA A 481 -1.09 14.33 33.18
N SER A 482 -1.31 14.46 34.49
CA SER A 482 -0.27 14.75 35.50
C SER A 482 0.42 13.51 36.10
N SER A 483 0.36 12.35 35.46
CA SER A 483 1.13 11.15 35.85
C SER A 483 1.31 10.17 34.70
N PHE A 484 2.48 9.52 34.68
CA PHE A 484 2.87 8.44 33.77
C PHE A 484 1.83 7.32 33.69
N ARG A 485 1.22 6.92 34.81
CA ARG A 485 0.20 5.85 34.82
C ARG A 485 -1.05 6.23 34.05
N PHE A 486 -1.49 7.47 34.19
CA PHE A 486 -2.68 7.98 33.50
C PHE A 486 -2.37 8.26 32.01
N ALA A 487 -1.24 8.89 31.70
CA ALA A 487 -0.79 9.09 30.32
C ALA A 487 -0.65 7.76 29.56
N THR A 488 -0.02 6.75 30.18
CA THR A 488 0.08 5.38 29.63
C THR A 488 -1.28 4.75 29.42
N SER A 489 -2.25 4.99 30.31
CA SER A 489 -3.61 4.47 30.17
C SER A 489 -4.36 5.10 28.98
N LEU A 490 -4.18 6.41 28.73
CA LEU A 490 -4.74 7.08 27.56
C LEU A 490 -4.14 6.54 26.26
N ILE A 491 -2.81 6.38 26.20
CA ILE A 491 -2.12 5.80 25.03
C ILE A 491 -2.57 4.35 24.78
N ALA A 492 -2.67 3.53 25.83
CA ALA A 492 -3.15 2.16 25.74
C ALA A 492 -4.59 2.05 25.21
N PHE A 493 -5.49 2.95 25.66
CA PHE A 493 -6.89 2.96 25.22
C PHE A 493 -7.06 3.23 23.72
N CYS A 494 -6.14 4.02 23.12
CA CYS A 494 -6.10 4.24 21.67
C CYS A 494 -5.71 2.99 20.85
N GLY A 495 -5.29 1.89 21.47
CA GLY A 495 -4.94 0.65 20.76
C GLY A 495 -6.10 0.05 19.97
N LEU A 496 -7.32 0.01 20.53
CA LEU A 496 -8.51 -0.51 19.84
C LEU A 496 -8.98 0.39 18.68
N PRO A 497 -9.08 1.73 18.84
CA PRO A 497 -9.26 2.65 17.72
C PRO A 497 -8.27 2.46 16.58
N TRP A 498 -6.98 2.22 16.88
CA TRP A 498 -5.96 2.01 15.86
C TRP A 498 -6.20 0.73 15.06
N SER A 499 -6.55 -0.39 15.71
CA SER A 499 -6.93 -1.63 15.02
C SER A 499 -8.03 -1.39 13.99
N VAL A 500 -9.09 -0.66 14.34
CA VAL A 500 -10.20 -0.38 13.43
C VAL A 500 -9.79 0.61 12.33
N ALA A 501 -9.06 1.68 12.67
CA ALA A 501 -8.58 2.67 11.71
C ALA A 501 -7.60 2.08 10.67
N SER A 502 -6.84 1.04 11.04
CA SER A 502 -5.96 0.30 10.13
C SER A 502 -6.69 -0.64 9.16
N TRP A 503 -7.97 -0.95 9.41
CA TRP A 503 -8.75 -1.96 8.67
C TRP A 503 -9.93 -1.35 7.89
N ALA A 504 -10.81 -0.61 8.56
CA ALA A 504 -12.08 -0.15 8.00
C ALA A 504 -11.96 0.65 6.69
N PRO A 505 -11.02 1.61 6.52
CA PRO A 505 -10.91 2.39 5.29
C PRO A 505 -10.56 1.52 4.08
N TYR A 506 -9.61 0.59 4.24
CA TYR A 506 -9.18 -0.32 3.19
C TYR A 506 -10.27 -1.35 2.85
N ALA A 507 -11.02 -1.81 3.86
CA ALA A 507 -12.16 -2.70 3.66
C ALA A 507 -13.28 -2.02 2.85
N PHE A 508 -13.78 -0.87 3.30
CA PHE A 508 -14.86 -0.17 2.60
C PHE A 508 -14.46 0.27 1.19
N LEU A 509 -13.23 0.74 0.99
CA LEU A 509 -12.75 1.13 -0.34
C LEU A 509 -12.63 -0.08 -1.28
N GLY A 510 -12.10 -1.21 -0.81
CA GLY A 510 -11.99 -2.43 -1.61
C GLY A 510 -13.36 -2.99 -2.03
N VAL A 511 -14.37 -2.88 -1.17
CA VAL A 511 -15.75 -3.28 -1.47
C VAL A 511 -16.38 -2.39 -2.55
N GLU A 512 -16.21 -1.07 -2.45
CA GLU A 512 -16.79 -0.14 -3.43
C GLU A 512 -16.07 -0.22 -4.80
N VAL A 513 -14.74 -0.40 -4.80
CA VAL A 513 -13.95 -0.71 -6.01
C VAL A 513 -14.44 -2.00 -6.67
N ASN A 514 -14.72 -3.05 -5.90
CA ASN A 514 -15.27 -4.30 -6.43
C ASN A 514 -16.66 -4.07 -7.06
N LYS A 515 -17.53 -3.29 -6.43
CA LYS A 515 -18.87 -2.95 -6.96
C LYS A 515 -18.81 -2.16 -8.27
N MET A 516 -17.87 -1.23 -8.41
CA MET A 516 -17.63 -0.51 -9.67
C MET A 516 -17.02 -1.39 -10.77
N SER A 517 -16.43 -2.54 -10.44
CA SER A 517 -15.72 -3.39 -11.41
C SER A 517 -16.63 -4.25 -12.31
N GLY A 518 -17.95 -4.19 -12.12
CA GLY A 518 -18.95 -4.94 -12.91
C GLY A 518 -18.99 -6.44 -12.67
N LEU A 519 -18.10 -7.00 -11.85
CA LEU A 519 -18.11 -8.42 -11.49
C LEU A 519 -19.38 -8.77 -10.70
N PRO A 520 -20.15 -9.81 -11.10
CA PRO A 520 -21.38 -10.19 -10.40
C PRO A 520 -21.05 -10.69 -8.99
N SER A 521 -21.79 -10.18 -8.00
CA SER A 521 -21.65 -10.59 -6.60
C SER A 521 -22.18 -12.01 -6.37
N TYR A 522 -21.32 -13.00 -6.58
CA TYR A 522 -21.46 -14.40 -6.15
C TYR A 522 -22.82 -15.08 -6.39
N SER A 523 -23.20 -15.24 -7.66
CA SER A 523 -23.99 -16.41 -8.07
C SER A 523 -23.12 -17.67 -7.91
N ARG A 524 -23.23 -18.37 -6.77
CA ARG A 524 -22.43 -19.56 -6.46
C ARG A 524 -22.71 -20.70 -7.43
N LEU A 525 -21.66 -21.36 -7.92
CA LEU A 525 -21.78 -22.65 -8.59
C LEU A 525 -22.35 -23.71 -7.63
N SER A 526 -23.02 -24.72 -8.20
CA SER A 526 -23.70 -25.77 -7.44
C SER A 526 -22.75 -26.69 -6.68
N THR A 527 -23.23 -27.18 -5.54
CA THR A 527 -22.66 -28.23 -4.70
C THR A 527 -22.02 -29.40 -5.46
N THR A 528 -20.70 -29.55 -5.35
CA THR A 528 -20.00 -30.84 -5.32
C THR A 528 -18.67 -30.62 -4.58
N ASP A 529 -18.31 -31.52 -3.66
CA ASP A 529 -17.00 -31.45 -3.00
C ASP A 529 -15.86 -31.73 -3.99
N ARG A 530 -14.92 -30.78 -4.09
CA ARG A 530 -13.51 -31.02 -4.45
C ARG A 530 -12.65 -29.81 -4.14
N ASP A 531 -11.40 -30.09 -3.80
CA ASP A 531 -10.41 -29.13 -3.35
C ASP A 531 -10.05 -28.11 -4.44
N ILE A 532 -10.00 -26.83 -4.08
CA ILE A 532 -9.36 -25.81 -4.91
C ILE A 532 -7.85 -25.91 -4.66
N GLU A 533 -7.21 -26.86 -5.33
CA GLU A 533 -5.76 -27.05 -5.29
C GLU A 533 -5.03 -25.75 -5.70
N LEU A 534 -3.92 -25.44 -5.03
CA LEU A 534 -2.85 -24.69 -5.70
C LEU A 534 -2.11 -25.70 -6.57
N GLU A 535 -2.09 -25.47 -7.89
CA GLU A 535 -1.56 -26.39 -8.90
C GLU A 535 -0.23 -27.04 -8.47
N SER A 536 -0.21 -28.38 -8.44
CA SER A 536 1.02 -29.13 -8.27
C SER A 536 1.82 -29.11 -9.59
N PRO A 537 3.17 -29.19 -9.54
CA PRO A 537 4.03 -28.92 -10.71
C PRO A 537 4.07 -30.07 -11.74
N THR A 538 3.01 -30.88 -11.83
CA THR A 538 2.98 -32.14 -12.59
C THR A 538 1.77 -32.31 -13.53
N SER A 539 0.82 -31.37 -13.54
CA SER A 539 -0.37 -31.43 -14.41
C SER A 539 -0.15 -30.74 -15.78
N PRO A 540 -0.72 -31.25 -16.88
CA PRO A 540 -0.73 -30.55 -18.17
C PRO A 540 -1.70 -29.35 -18.11
N PRO A 541 -1.39 -28.21 -18.79
CA PRO A 541 -2.04 -26.93 -18.50
C PRO A 541 -3.41 -26.78 -19.18
N SER A 542 -4.44 -26.42 -18.41
CA SER A 542 -5.70 -25.84 -18.89
C SER A 542 -5.61 -24.30 -18.96
N PRO A 543 -6.03 -23.64 -20.06
CA PRO A 543 -5.77 -22.22 -20.28
C PRO A 543 -6.79 -21.29 -19.59
N SER A 544 -6.74 -21.19 -18.26
CA SER A 544 -7.44 -20.14 -17.51
C SER A 544 -6.77 -18.77 -17.70
N LEU A 545 -6.84 -18.24 -18.92
CA LEU A 545 -6.33 -16.92 -19.28
C LEU A 545 -7.17 -15.82 -18.63
N LEU A 546 -6.50 -14.87 -18.00
CA LEU A 546 -7.06 -13.57 -17.64
C LEU A 546 -7.41 -12.84 -18.94
N ARG A 547 -8.69 -12.76 -19.31
CA ARG A 547 -9.14 -11.99 -20.47
C ARG A 547 -8.93 -10.50 -20.20
N LEU A 548 -8.01 -9.88 -20.93
CA LEU A 548 -8.17 -8.49 -21.34
C LEU A 548 -9.15 -8.49 -22.50
N GLU A 549 -10.42 -8.23 -22.22
CA GLU A 549 -11.44 -8.04 -23.25
C GLU A 549 -11.49 -6.56 -23.62
N HIS A 550 -10.73 -6.17 -24.65
CA HIS A 550 -10.99 -4.92 -25.38
C HIS A 550 -12.03 -5.25 -26.46
N GLY A 551 -13.29 -4.93 -26.20
CA GLY A 551 -14.38 -5.15 -27.14
C GLY A 551 -14.30 -4.19 -28.33
N PRO A 552 -14.55 -4.64 -29.57
CA PRO A 552 -14.58 -3.77 -30.75
C PRO A 552 -15.92 -3.00 -30.82
N SER A 553 -16.05 -1.97 -29.99
CA SER A 553 -17.17 -1.01 -30.02
C SER A 553 -16.63 0.42 -30.05
N GLY A 554 -16.95 1.16 -31.12
CA GLY A 554 -16.30 2.43 -31.46
C GLY A 554 -16.75 3.65 -30.66
N GLU A 555 -16.52 3.68 -29.35
CA GLU A 555 -16.53 4.89 -28.53
C GLU A 555 -15.36 4.88 -27.54
N LYS A 556 -14.65 6.01 -27.39
CA LYS A 556 -13.38 6.09 -26.67
C LYS A 556 -13.57 6.39 -25.18
N GLU A 557 -14.04 5.41 -24.42
CA GLU A 557 -13.86 5.37 -22.97
C GLU A 557 -12.81 4.32 -22.59
N ASP A 558 -11.70 4.77 -21.99
CA ASP A 558 -10.63 3.89 -21.50
C ASP A 558 -11.12 3.14 -20.24
N VAL A 559 -11.80 2.00 -20.44
CA VAL A 559 -12.26 1.12 -19.34
C VAL A 559 -11.04 0.45 -18.69
N ALA A 560 -10.44 1.15 -17.73
CA ALA A 560 -9.27 0.70 -16.99
C ALA A 560 -9.52 -0.66 -16.32
N SER A 561 -8.50 -1.52 -16.31
CA SER A 561 -8.64 -2.85 -15.72
C SER A 561 -8.92 -2.76 -14.21
N THR A 562 -9.55 -3.80 -13.66
CA THR A 562 -9.97 -3.81 -12.24
C THR A 562 -8.81 -3.58 -11.26
N GLY A 563 -7.59 -4.00 -11.63
CA GLY A 563 -6.36 -3.72 -10.88
C GLY A 563 -5.89 -2.26 -10.99
N GLU A 564 -6.02 -1.62 -12.15
CA GLU A 564 -5.67 -0.21 -12.35
C GLU A 564 -6.68 0.70 -11.65
N LEU A 565 -7.98 0.41 -11.77
CA LEU A 565 -9.04 1.13 -11.05
C LEU A 565 -8.81 1.07 -9.53
N SER A 566 -8.51 -0.12 -9.01
CA SER A 566 -8.11 -0.33 -7.60
C SER A 566 -6.87 0.49 -7.22
N GLY A 567 -5.82 0.45 -8.04
CA GLY A 567 -4.59 1.22 -7.83
C GLY A 567 -4.82 2.73 -7.79
N ILE A 568 -5.67 3.27 -8.66
CA ILE A 568 -6.05 4.69 -8.68
C ILE A 568 -6.75 5.06 -7.37
N TYR A 569 -7.76 4.30 -6.95
CA TYR A 569 -8.51 4.60 -5.72
C TYR A 569 -7.66 4.47 -4.45
N PHE A 570 -6.77 3.47 -4.35
CA PHE A 570 -5.80 3.41 -3.25
C PHE A 570 -4.75 4.53 -3.30
N GLY A 571 -4.40 5.03 -4.49
CA GLY A 571 -3.59 6.24 -4.66
C GLY A 571 -4.28 7.50 -4.14
N ILE A 572 -5.58 7.68 -4.42
CA ILE A 572 -6.39 8.78 -3.87
C ILE A 572 -6.52 8.65 -2.35
N LEU A 573 -6.73 7.44 -1.83
CA LEU A 573 -6.72 7.18 -0.38
C LEU A 573 -5.41 7.64 0.25
N ASN A 574 -4.27 7.31 -0.37
CA ASN A 574 -2.95 7.75 0.12
C ASN A 574 -2.83 9.28 0.18
N ILE A 575 -3.36 10.01 -0.80
CA ILE A 575 -3.40 11.48 -0.78
C ILE A 575 -4.23 11.98 0.41
N TYR A 576 -5.42 11.42 0.64
CA TYR A 576 -6.31 11.79 1.75
C TYR A 576 -5.82 11.33 3.13
N THR A 577 -4.92 10.36 3.24
CA THR A 577 -4.21 10.05 4.50
C THR A 577 -2.97 10.91 4.71
N THR A 578 -2.41 11.52 3.66
CA THR A 578 -1.10 12.19 3.70
C THR A 578 -1.19 13.72 3.78
N ILE A 579 -2.11 14.38 3.06
CA ILE A 579 -2.36 15.83 3.21
C ILE A 579 -2.65 16.23 4.67
N PRO A 580 -3.48 15.49 5.44
CA PRO A 580 -3.68 15.72 6.88
C PRO A 580 -2.42 15.79 7.73
N GLN A 581 -1.38 15.04 7.36
CA GLN A 581 -0.16 14.94 8.15
C GLN A 581 0.60 16.27 8.08
N PHE A 582 0.78 16.85 6.89
CA PHE A 582 1.34 18.20 6.74
C PHE A 582 0.58 19.24 7.57
N ILE A 583 -0.75 19.13 7.66
CA ILE A 583 -1.59 20.01 8.50
C ILE A 583 -1.30 19.78 9.99
N GLY A 584 -1.26 18.51 10.44
CA GLY A 584 -0.90 18.15 11.81
C GLY A 584 0.52 18.60 12.20
N THR A 585 1.48 18.50 11.28
CA THR A 585 2.86 18.98 11.44
C THR A 585 2.93 20.50 11.58
N PHE A 586 2.15 21.24 10.79
CA PHE A 586 2.11 22.70 10.84
C PHE A 586 1.40 23.21 12.11
N ILE A 587 0.30 22.57 12.51
CA ILE A 587 -0.37 22.80 13.80
C ILE A 587 0.64 22.55 14.95
N SER A 588 1.33 21.41 14.93
CA SER A 588 2.28 21.06 15.98
C SER A 588 3.44 22.06 16.04
N MET A 589 3.99 22.48 14.89
CA MET A 589 5.01 23.54 14.81
C MET A 589 4.53 24.85 15.48
N ILE A 590 3.30 25.29 15.20
CA ILE A 590 2.73 26.51 15.80
C ILE A 590 2.58 26.35 17.32
N VAL A 591 1.99 25.25 17.78
CA VAL A 591 1.75 24.99 19.21
C VAL A 591 3.07 24.94 19.99
N PHE A 592 4.07 24.21 19.48
CA PHE A 592 5.41 24.18 20.08
C PHE A 592 6.07 25.56 20.10
N SER A 593 5.92 26.37 19.05
CA SER A 593 6.53 27.71 18.97
C SER A 593 5.89 28.75 19.89
N ILE A 594 4.66 28.49 20.37
CA ILE A 594 3.95 29.37 21.31
C ILE A 594 4.16 28.92 22.76
N LEU A 595 4.07 27.62 23.03
CA LEU A 595 4.08 27.09 24.41
C LEU A 595 5.48 26.69 24.91
N GLU A 596 6.34 26.16 24.04
CA GLU A 596 7.66 25.62 24.41
C GLU A 596 8.75 26.10 23.41
N PRO A 597 8.99 27.42 23.26
CA PRO A 597 9.81 28.00 22.20
C PRO A 597 11.33 27.72 22.29
N GLY A 598 11.79 27.12 23.38
CA GLY A 598 13.20 26.77 23.64
C GLY A 598 13.52 25.29 23.38
N LYS A 599 14.68 24.85 23.88
CA LYS A 599 15.08 23.43 23.93
C LYS A 599 14.39 22.71 25.10
N SER A 600 14.29 21.38 25.01
CA SER A 600 13.73 20.54 26.08
C SER A 600 14.70 20.43 27.26
N PRO A 601 14.31 20.84 28.48
CA PRO A 601 15.10 20.62 29.70
C PRO A 601 15.45 19.15 29.93
N GLU A 602 14.54 18.25 29.55
CA GLU A 602 14.63 16.81 29.81
C GLU A 602 15.65 16.09 28.92
N LEU A 603 15.90 16.60 27.70
CA LEU A 603 16.72 15.93 26.68
C LEU A 603 17.96 16.73 26.25
N ALA A 604 17.92 18.08 26.29
CA ALA A 604 19.00 18.92 25.78
C ALA A 604 20.03 19.30 26.86
N GLN A 605 20.51 18.32 27.65
CA GLN A 605 21.44 18.51 28.79
C GLN A 605 22.67 19.40 28.50
N ASN A 606 23.12 19.47 27.24
CA ASN A 606 24.26 20.30 26.80
C ASN A 606 23.91 21.76 26.45
N ALA A 607 22.68 22.21 26.70
CA ALA A 607 22.23 23.57 26.46
C ALA A 607 22.25 24.42 27.74
N LYS A 608 22.56 25.71 27.60
CA LYS A 608 22.59 26.67 28.72
C LYS A 608 21.19 26.87 29.29
N GLU A 609 21.10 27.24 30.58
CA GLU A 609 19.83 27.47 31.28
C GLU A 609 18.87 28.40 30.52
N GLY A 610 19.38 29.49 29.94
CA GLY A 610 18.60 30.44 29.12
C GLY A 610 18.26 29.99 27.69
N GLU A 611 18.62 28.78 27.27
CA GLU A 611 18.22 28.19 25.97
C GLU A 611 17.06 27.19 26.09
N HIS A 612 16.69 26.82 27.32
CA HIS A 612 15.60 25.90 27.62
C HIS A 612 14.24 26.60 27.65
N HIS A 613 13.16 25.88 27.38
CA HIS A 613 11.81 26.37 27.63
C HIS A 613 11.40 26.17 29.11
N GLY A 614 10.50 27.01 29.61
CA GLY A 614 9.88 26.78 30.92
C GLY A 614 9.06 25.49 30.94
N THR A 615 8.96 24.85 32.11
CA THR A 615 8.10 23.67 32.35
C THR A 615 6.77 24.03 33.04
N GLU A 616 6.58 25.29 33.41
CA GLU A 616 5.36 25.82 34.03
C GLU A 616 4.25 26.00 32.98
N GLY A 617 3.50 24.92 32.71
CA GLY A 617 2.34 24.96 31.82
C GLY A 617 1.86 23.58 31.37
N PRO A 618 0.77 23.51 30.58
CA PRO A 618 0.37 22.28 29.92
C PRO A 618 1.45 21.87 28.90
N ASN A 619 1.81 20.59 28.87
CA ASN A 619 2.77 20.06 27.91
C ASN A 619 2.30 20.35 26.47
N ALA A 620 3.12 20.97 25.63
CA ALA A 620 2.68 21.40 24.31
C ALA A 620 2.25 20.24 23.40
N ILE A 621 2.84 19.05 23.55
CA ILE A 621 2.42 17.83 22.85
C ILE A 621 0.98 17.48 23.21
N SER A 622 0.60 17.59 24.49
CA SER A 622 -0.76 17.29 24.94
C SER A 622 -1.81 18.21 24.31
N VAL A 623 -1.44 19.45 23.99
CA VAL A 623 -2.27 20.42 23.26
C VAL A 623 -2.39 20.04 21.78
N CYS A 624 -1.31 19.55 21.15
CA CYS A 624 -1.38 18.98 19.80
C CYS A 624 -2.33 17.77 19.74
N LEU A 625 -2.26 16.86 20.73
CA LEU A 625 -3.16 15.71 20.85
C LEU A 625 -4.63 16.15 21.04
N PHE A 626 -4.87 17.17 21.87
CA PHE A 626 -6.20 17.76 22.07
C PHE A 626 -6.80 18.36 20.79
N ILE A 627 -6.01 19.07 19.98
CA ILE A 627 -6.46 19.57 18.66
C ILE A 627 -6.76 18.39 17.71
N GLY A 628 -5.95 17.34 17.76
CA GLY A 628 -6.21 16.07 17.08
C GLY A 628 -7.51 15.38 17.51
N ALA A 629 -7.87 15.47 18.79
CA ALA A 629 -9.12 14.97 19.33
C ALA A 629 -10.33 15.67 18.69
N ILE A 630 -10.29 17.01 18.58
CA ILE A 630 -11.32 17.82 17.94
C ILE A 630 -11.45 17.45 16.45
N SER A 631 -10.33 17.34 15.73
CA SER A 631 -10.36 16.89 14.32
C SER A 631 -11.03 15.52 14.16
N THR A 632 -10.78 14.60 15.09
CA THR A 632 -11.35 13.24 15.03
C THR A 632 -12.88 13.23 15.24
N ILE A 633 -13.49 14.27 15.84
CA ILE A 633 -14.95 14.44 15.85
C ILE A 633 -15.48 14.72 14.43
N GLY A 634 -14.72 15.47 13.61
CA GLY A 634 -14.99 15.63 12.18
C GLY A 634 -14.93 14.31 11.40
N ALA A 635 -14.03 13.40 11.78
CA ALA A 635 -13.98 12.06 11.23
C ALA A 635 -15.25 11.27 11.61
N ALA A 636 -15.64 11.25 12.88
CA ALA A 636 -16.86 10.58 13.34
C ALA A 636 -18.13 11.12 12.64
N TYR A 637 -18.20 12.43 12.37
CA TYR A 637 -19.27 13.03 11.56
C TYR A 637 -19.26 12.53 10.10
N ALA A 638 -18.08 12.41 9.47
CA ALA A 638 -17.96 11.81 8.15
C ALA A 638 -18.32 10.31 8.14
N THR A 639 -17.98 9.55 9.17
CA THR A 639 -18.41 8.14 9.33
C THR A 639 -19.94 8.03 9.41
N LYS A 640 -20.58 8.94 10.16
CA LYS A 640 -22.04 9.01 10.22
C LYS A 640 -22.64 9.32 8.84
N LYS A 641 -22.09 10.31 8.11
CA LYS A 641 -22.55 10.63 6.75
C LYS A 641 -22.38 9.45 5.78
N LEU A 642 -21.32 8.65 5.90
CA LEU A 642 -21.16 7.43 5.11
C LEU A 642 -22.26 6.39 5.41
N ARG A 643 -22.69 6.26 6.66
CA ARG A 643 -23.78 5.34 7.05
C ARG A 643 -25.12 5.82 6.49
N ASP A 644 -25.34 7.12 6.50
CA ASP A 644 -26.54 7.75 5.94
C ASP A 644 -26.52 7.74 4.36
N LEU A 645 -25.51 7.11 3.75
CA LEU A 645 -25.35 6.83 2.31
C LEU A 645 -25.30 5.32 1.98
N GLN A 646 -25.48 4.41 2.95
CA GLN A 646 -25.47 2.96 2.73
C GLN A 646 -26.86 2.42 2.41
#